data_AF-Q21R22-F1
#
_entry.id   AF-Q21R22-F1
#
_cell.length_a   1.000
_cell.length_b   1.000
_cell.length_c   1.000
_cell.angle_alpha   90.00
_cell.angle_beta   90.00
_cell.angle_gamma   90.00
#
_symmetry.space_group_name_H-M   'P 1'
#
loop_
_entity.id
_entity.type
_entity.pdbx_description
1 polymer ?
#
loop_
_entity_poly.entity_id
_entity_poly.type
_entity_poly.pdbx_seq_one_letter_code
_entity_poly.pdbx_strand_id
1 'polypeptide(L)'
;MKQLLVRWGMACSVVVAMAGCGGGGGDGGNVQPPSSAAVNSAIATASALAANDTAINSAAPFTAVQAAGVPVVTVNSPPKVNFTVFSDGAVKTGLVITNVSFAIAKLVPGANGNPDQWVNYIYRKETATAGVGPGTPGAPVLATAMQATTDGKQTDAALLAAQLVYNADGYYTYTFKTDIKDVAQTNGVVFEPALTHRVAIQLSYKNAKGETVLVNPYFDFTIGADGKSVPVTDPAKTRKMTDVASCNNCHGKLALHGGGRVDTQFCVMCHNPGTTDANSGNVLNLATMVHKIHAGKRLMAAGEDYTIWGYQNSMNSYADVGFPQDLRNCTVCHSGANPKTPQGDNWKTKPSKEACLTCHVSNVGSAWEISHKLIAGTLVGAGAQANALTNQQCANCHSAGSVVSAESVHFNQVEVNAAKYKMNIESVAFNDTADHKTRSVTVEYFLSDPTNGNAAYNLVTSECTGTAPAIACANTTKFGNLRFYLAFQNMVGQSDGTTEFSAYNNGGSSANAYAYQGTNDGSNHYTVSIPVPDDTATAVAKGTARVVSIGQVKEHMLAATSGTNPRPEVVPTVLVNTVVQHAYKELALTGALLPRRTVVSNDKCNVCHGALGTTSGSNTLANAFHGGARNTVEACVVCHDANRMSSTIMTNGMALNESYQFKRMIHGIHGNSKRIYPFTHGNKVVGAFCNPANTSDIAKAACDGTLTFATDVENYAAEVAYPDATLNCNACHVNNSYKTDMGTLGAVVQKDAGVTDPNLWKVISPKAATCTSCHDSNAAIAHVTKFGGATFGDKSQAAVAMPRESCDDCHASGGVKSVDTVHGQK
;
A
#
# COMPACT_ATOMS: atom_id res chain seq x y z
N MET A 1 -16.11 47.27 6.75
CA MET A 1 -17.08 47.51 7.84
C MET A 1 -17.38 46.16 8.49
N LYS A 2 -17.32 46.12 9.82
CA LYS A 2 -17.42 44.93 10.68
C LYS A 2 -18.85 44.34 10.70
N GLN A 3 -18.93 43.03 10.94
CA GLN A 3 -19.85 42.27 11.83
C GLN A 3 -20.14 40.88 11.20
N LEU A 4 -19.66 39.74 11.73
CA LEU A 4 -19.94 39.02 13.00
C LEU A 4 -20.88 37.81 12.73
N LEU A 5 -20.39 36.58 13.00
CA LEU A 5 -21.06 35.43 13.64
C LEU A 5 -20.25 34.14 13.38
N VAL A 6 -19.39 33.75 14.31
CA VAL A 6 -19.57 32.67 15.32
C VAL A 6 -19.29 31.26 14.77
N ARG A 7 -18.07 30.78 15.05
CA ARG A 7 -17.64 29.37 14.96
C ARG A 7 -17.71 28.74 16.35
N TRP A 8 -18.32 27.57 16.44
CA TRP A 8 -18.22 26.69 17.61
C TRP A 8 -16.93 25.87 17.50
N GLY A 9 -15.94 26.21 18.31
CA GLY A 9 -14.73 25.42 18.53
C GLY A 9 -14.76 24.85 19.94
N MET A 10 -14.89 23.53 20.06
CA MET A 10 -14.80 22.81 21.32
C MET A 10 -13.32 22.70 21.71
N ALA A 11 -12.86 23.57 22.60
CA ALA A 11 -11.51 23.53 23.15
C ALA A 11 -11.49 22.61 24.39
N CYS A 12 -10.80 21.47 24.30
CA CYS A 12 -10.39 20.72 25.47
C CYS A 12 -9.22 21.45 26.15
N SER A 13 -9.48 22.03 27.31
CA SER A 13 -8.47 22.66 28.17
C SER A 13 -7.55 21.59 28.77
N VAL A 14 -6.28 21.59 28.34
CA VAL A 14 -5.19 20.89 29.03
C VAL A 14 -4.78 21.76 30.22
N VAL A 15 -4.97 21.25 31.44
CA VAL A 15 -4.43 21.87 32.66
C VAL A 15 -2.93 21.64 32.66
N VAL A 16 -2.17 22.69 32.33
CA VAL A 16 -0.71 22.75 32.54
C VAL A 16 -0.47 23.15 33.99
N ALA A 17 -0.03 22.21 34.82
CA ALA A 17 0.53 22.53 36.13
C ALA A 17 1.97 23.02 35.94
N MET A 18 2.15 24.34 35.78
CA MET A 18 3.45 24.98 35.97
C MET A 18 3.71 25.13 37.47
N ALA A 19 4.61 24.31 38.01
CA ALA A 19 5.27 24.60 39.28
C ALA A 19 6.67 25.16 38.97
N GLY A 20 6.72 26.47 38.76
CA GLY A 20 7.96 27.23 38.79
C GLY A 20 8.18 27.74 40.20
N CYS A 21 9.30 27.34 40.82
CA CYS A 21 9.96 28.16 41.83
C CYS A 21 11.45 28.10 41.55
N GLY A 22 11.99 29.20 41.04
CA GLY A 22 13.43 29.41 40.93
C GLY A 22 14.02 29.88 42.25
N GLY A 23 15.30 29.59 42.44
CA GLY A 23 16.21 30.34 43.30
C GLY A 23 16.71 29.59 44.54
N GLY A 24 17.99 29.19 44.50
CA GLY A 24 18.74 28.81 45.70
C GLY A 24 19.91 27.87 45.39
N GLY A 25 21.07 28.43 45.05
CA GLY A 25 22.31 27.65 44.95
C GLY A 25 22.77 27.15 46.33
N GLY A 26 23.35 25.95 46.37
CA GLY A 26 23.96 25.39 47.57
C GLY A 26 24.10 23.86 47.51
N ASP A 27 25.33 23.42 47.32
CA ASP A 27 25.93 22.13 47.63
C ASP A 27 25.48 20.84 46.91
N GLY A 28 26.51 20.12 46.43
CA GLY A 28 26.45 18.82 45.77
C GLY A 28 26.01 17.70 46.71
N GLY A 29 24.73 17.71 47.07
CA GLY A 29 24.06 16.61 47.74
C GLY A 29 23.91 15.42 46.79
N ASN A 30 24.51 14.30 47.16
CA ASN A 30 24.31 12.99 46.54
C ASN A 30 22.80 12.68 46.53
N VAL A 31 22.12 12.79 45.38
CA VAL A 31 20.69 12.46 45.26
C VAL A 31 20.55 10.99 45.64
N GLN A 32 19.90 10.74 46.78
CA GLN A 32 19.69 9.38 47.25
C GLN A 32 18.85 8.61 46.21
N PRO A 33 19.26 7.41 45.78
CA PRO A 33 18.49 6.64 44.81
C PRO A 33 17.06 6.42 45.30
N PRO A 34 16.06 6.44 44.40
CA PRO A 34 14.65 6.29 44.78
C PRO A 34 14.45 4.99 45.55
N SER A 35 13.59 5.02 46.57
CA SER A 35 13.24 3.81 47.30
C SER A 35 12.49 2.84 46.39
N SER A 36 12.64 1.53 46.63
CA SER A 36 11.96 0.46 45.88
C SER A 36 10.43 0.68 45.83
N ALA A 37 9.82 1.14 46.92
CA ALA A 37 8.40 1.50 46.97
C ALA A 37 8.02 2.66 46.03
N ALA A 38 8.88 3.67 45.89
CA ALA A 38 8.64 4.79 44.97
C ALA A 38 8.74 4.35 43.50
N VAL A 39 9.71 3.50 43.17
CA VAL A 39 9.86 2.92 41.82
C VAL A 39 8.63 2.11 41.45
N ASN A 40 8.20 1.20 42.34
CA ASN A 40 7.02 0.37 42.14
C ASN A 40 5.76 1.19 41.88
N SER A 41 5.52 2.21 42.73
CA SER A 41 4.35 3.09 42.59
C SER A 41 4.35 3.88 41.27
N ALA A 42 5.52 4.36 40.82
CA ALA A 42 5.65 5.09 39.56
C ALA A 42 5.34 4.19 38.35
N ILE A 43 5.88 2.97 38.33
CA ILE A 43 5.64 2.01 37.25
C ILE A 43 4.18 1.52 37.23
N ALA A 44 3.58 1.26 38.39
CA ALA A 44 2.17 0.89 38.50
C ALA A 44 1.25 2.02 38.00
N THR A 45 1.60 3.28 38.27
CA THR A 45 0.86 4.43 37.73
C THR A 45 1.01 4.49 36.21
N ALA A 46 2.21 4.25 35.68
CA ALA A 46 2.46 4.24 34.25
C ALA A 46 1.71 3.11 33.52
N SER A 47 1.52 1.94 34.14
CA SER A 47 0.80 0.81 33.53
C SER A 47 -0.69 1.06 33.37
N ALA A 48 -1.28 1.89 34.24
CA ALA A 48 -2.70 2.25 34.16
C ALA A 48 -3.00 3.23 33.01
N LEU A 49 -1.98 3.83 32.39
CA LEU A 49 -2.14 4.74 31.26
C LEU A 49 -2.26 3.94 29.96
N ALA A 50 -3.44 3.99 29.31
CA ALA A 50 -3.68 3.33 28.04
C ALA A 50 -2.69 3.75 26.92
N ALA A 51 -2.13 4.96 26.99
CA ALA A 51 -1.12 5.44 26.06
C ALA A 51 0.24 4.72 26.17
N ASN A 52 0.50 4.04 27.29
CA ASN A 52 1.70 3.22 27.50
C ASN A 52 1.42 1.74 27.17
N ASP A 53 0.18 1.30 27.35
CA ASP A 53 -0.29 -0.05 27.01
C ASP A 53 -0.77 -0.12 25.55
N THR A 54 0.15 0.13 24.62
CA THR A 54 -0.16 0.09 23.19
C THR A 54 1.07 -0.25 22.35
N ALA A 55 0.85 -1.00 21.27
CA ALA A 55 1.90 -1.39 20.34
C ALA A 55 2.52 -0.20 19.58
N ILE A 56 1.83 0.95 19.53
CA ILE A 56 2.30 2.15 18.82
C ILE A 56 3.29 3.00 19.65
N ASN A 57 3.36 2.78 20.97
CA ASN A 57 4.27 3.48 21.87
C ASN A 57 5.44 2.56 22.26
N SER A 58 6.32 2.29 21.30
CA SER A 58 7.46 1.38 21.47
C SER A 58 8.53 1.88 22.47
N ALA A 59 8.44 3.13 22.94
CA ALA A 59 9.35 3.67 23.96
C ALA A 59 8.82 3.55 25.40
N ALA A 60 7.51 3.33 25.60
CA ALA A 60 6.89 3.25 26.93
C ALA A 60 7.56 2.24 27.88
N PRO A 61 7.90 1.01 27.44
CA PRO A 61 8.63 0.02 28.25
C PRO A 61 9.90 0.53 28.94
N PHE A 62 10.55 1.53 28.34
CA PHE A 62 11.82 2.06 28.82
C PHE A 62 11.65 3.41 29.50
N THR A 63 10.87 4.31 28.90
CA THR A 63 10.65 5.66 29.43
C THR A 63 9.97 5.64 30.80
N ALA A 64 9.07 4.69 31.07
CA ALA A 64 8.47 4.50 32.39
C ALA A 64 9.51 4.12 33.46
N VAL A 65 10.43 3.22 33.13
CA VAL A 65 11.52 2.78 34.04
C VAL A 65 12.49 3.94 34.29
N GLN A 66 12.86 4.67 33.23
CA GLN A 66 13.72 5.85 33.32
C GLN A 66 13.09 6.95 34.20
N ALA A 67 11.79 7.22 34.02
CA ALA A 67 11.06 8.22 34.80
C ALA A 67 10.92 7.82 36.27
N ALA A 68 10.90 6.53 36.57
CA ALA A 68 10.95 6.00 37.94
C ALA A 68 12.35 6.09 38.59
N GLY A 69 13.35 6.63 37.88
CA GLY A 69 14.72 6.83 38.38
C GLY A 69 15.62 5.61 38.26
N VAL A 70 15.20 4.58 37.53
CA VAL A 70 16.03 3.39 37.23
C VAL A 70 16.69 3.58 35.86
N PRO A 71 18.03 3.48 35.74
CA PRO A 71 18.69 3.63 34.45
C PRO A 71 18.27 2.50 33.51
N VAL A 72 17.86 2.85 32.28
CA VAL A 72 17.43 1.87 31.29
C VAL A 72 18.58 0.97 30.86
N VAL A 73 19.77 1.51 30.63
CA VAL A 73 20.97 0.71 30.30
C VAL A 73 22.10 1.06 31.25
N THR A 74 22.83 0.03 31.69
CA THR A 74 24.12 0.19 32.37
C THR A 74 25.18 -0.63 31.65
N VAL A 75 26.27 0.01 31.24
CA VAL A 75 27.37 -0.66 30.51
C VAL A 75 28.54 -0.88 31.47
N ASN A 76 28.50 -2.02 32.17
CA ASN A 76 29.54 -2.46 33.11
C ASN A 76 30.11 -3.85 32.73
N SER A 77 30.20 -4.16 31.43
CA SER A 77 30.82 -5.38 30.88
C SER A 77 30.35 -6.71 31.53
N PRO A 78 29.24 -7.32 31.07
CA PRO A 78 28.42 -6.95 29.91
C PRO A 78 27.31 -5.92 30.25
N PRO A 79 26.66 -5.33 29.23
CA PRO A 79 25.51 -4.44 29.44
C PRO A 79 24.33 -5.10 30.14
N LYS A 80 23.61 -4.31 30.95
CA LYS A 80 22.31 -4.68 31.52
C LYS A 80 21.24 -3.69 31.08
N VAL A 81 20.03 -4.18 30.88
CA VAL A 81 18.89 -3.39 30.40
C VAL A 81 17.68 -3.59 31.30
N ASN A 82 17.14 -2.49 31.80
CA ASN A 82 15.93 -2.46 32.62
C ASN A 82 14.74 -2.01 31.77
N PHE A 83 13.64 -2.76 31.83
CA PHE A 83 12.42 -2.47 31.07
C PHE A 83 11.20 -3.01 31.80
N THR A 84 10.03 -2.42 31.56
CA THR A 84 8.74 -2.97 31.99
C THR A 84 7.89 -3.29 30.79
N VAL A 85 6.83 -4.08 30.98
CA VAL A 85 5.88 -4.42 29.93
C VAL A 85 4.50 -4.15 30.46
N PHE A 86 3.67 -3.49 29.67
CA PHE A 86 2.29 -3.19 30.01
C PHE A 86 1.36 -4.06 29.17
N SER A 87 0.30 -4.54 29.80
CA SER A 87 -0.78 -5.31 29.17
C SER A 87 -2.02 -5.21 30.04
N ASP A 88 -3.16 -4.90 29.42
CA ASP A 88 -4.47 -4.87 30.06
C ASP A 88 -4.50 -3.89 31.27
N GLY A 89 -3.83 -2.75 31.16
CA GLY A 89 -3.76 -1.71 32.19
C GLY A 89 -2.87 -2.04 33.39
N ALA A 90 -2.06 -3.10 33.31
CA ALA A 90 -1.21 -3.58 34.39
C ALA A 90 0.22 -3.92 33.91
N VAL A 91 1.15 -4.06 34.87
CA VAL A 91 2.48 -4.59 34.60
C VAL A 91 2.37 -6.07 34.25
N LYS A 92 2.91 -6.45 33.09
CA LYS A 92 2.97 -7.83 32.63
C LYS A 92 4.08 -8.59 33.36
N THR A 93 3.68 -9.46 34.28
CA THR A 93 4.57 -10.37 35.00
C THR A 93 4.70 -11.73 34.29
N GLY A 94 5.64 -12.57 34.75
CA GLY A 94 5.78 -13.95 34.29
C GLY A 94 6.42 -14.13 32.91
N LEU A 95 7.14 -13.13 32.40
CA LEU A 95 7.93 -13.30 31.17
C LEU A 95 9.12 -14.23 31.45
N VAL A 96 9.35 -15.15 30.53
CA VAL A 96 10.51 -16.05 30.52
C VAL A 96 11.47 -15.66 29.41
N ILE A 97 12.70 -16.20 29.45
CA ILE A 97 13.77 -15.82 28.52
C ILE A 97 13.43 -16.03 27.04
N THR A 98 12.51 -16.94 26.72
CA THR A 98 12.02 -17.20 25.35
C THR A 98 11.03 -16.15 24.84
N ASN A 99 10.47 -15.31 25.72
CA ASN A 99 9.57 -14.21 25.34
C ASN A 99 10.30 -13.00 24.76
N VAL A 100 11.61 -12.89 24.97
CA VAL A 100 12.40 -11.69 24.64
C VAL A 100 13.64 -12.03 23.83
N SER A 101 14.01 -11.21 22.87
CA SER A 101 15.33 -11.20 22.25
C SER A 101 15.82 -9.77 22.10
N PHE A 102 17.04 -9.47 22.52
CA PHE A 102 17.59 -8.12 22.55
C PHE A 102 18.57 -7.88 21.42
N ALA A 103 18.53 -6.69 20.83
CA ALA A 103 19.58 -6.19 19.93
C ALA A 103 20.11 -4.85 20.46
N ILE A 104 21.39 -4.58 20.22
CA ILE A 104 22.04 -3.32 20.59
C ILE A 104 22.97 -2.85 19.48
N ALA A 105 22.88 -1.57 19.10
CA ALA A 105 23.65 -0.98 18.03
C ALA A 105 24.07 0.45 18.41
N LYS A 106 25.11 0.96 17.75
CA LYS A 106 25.48 2.38 17.77
C LYS A 106 25.09 3.06 16.46
N LEU A 107 24.77 4.34 16.52
CA LEU A 107 24.60 5.21 15.37
C LEU A 107 25.95 5.87 15.07
N VAL A 108 26.56 5.47 13.97
CA VAL A 108 27.78 6.08 13.47
C VAL A 108 27.39 7.27 12.59
N PRO A 109 27.82 8.50 12.92
CA PRO A 109 27.56 9.66 12.10
C PRO A 109 28.15 9.50 10.70
N GLY A 110 27.41 9.97 9.71
CA GLY A 110 27.86 9.99 8.32
C GLY A 110 29.08 10.88 8.13
N ALA A 111 30.07 10.39 7.38
CA ALA A 111 31.26 11.14 6.99
C ALA A 111 31.51 11.00 5.48
N ASN A 112 32.17 11.99 4.86
CA ASN A 112 32.51 11.97 3.42
C ASN A 112 31.28 11.71 2.51
N GLY A 113 30.18 12.43 2.79
CA GLY A 113 28.91 12.32 2.06
C GLY A 113 28.07 11.08 2.40
N ASN A 114 28.57 10.13 3.19
CA ASN A 114 27.77 9.01 3.65
C ASN A 114 26.66 9.49 4.60
N PRO A 115 25.47 8.86 4.57
CA PRO A 115 24.46 9.05 5.61
C PRO A 115 24.89 8.38 6.92
N ASP A 116 24.26 8.76 8.04
CA ASP A 116 24.44 8.06 9.31
C ASP A 116 24.03 6.58 9.19
N GLN A 117 24.66 5.70 9.97
CA GLN A 117 24.43 4.26 9.87
C GLN A 117 24.31 3.62 11.26
N TRP A 118 23.29 2.79 11.44
CA TRP A 118 23.26 1.87 12.57
C TRP A 118 24.32 0.80 12.36
N VAL A 119 25.09 0.46 13.38
CA VAL A 119 26.08 -0.62 13.39
C VAL A 119 25.82 -1.47 14.62
N ASN A 120 25.37 -2.71 14.40
CA ASN A 120 25.09 -3.64 15.49
C ASN A 120 26.40 -4.06 16.17
N TYR A 121 26.37 -4.37 17.47
CA TYR A 121 27.49 -4.98 18.16
C TYR A 121 27.53 -6.51 18.00
N ILE A 122 26.44 -7.14 17.59
CA ILE A 122 26.24 -8.58 17.65
C ILE A 122 26.04 -9.10 16.24
N TYR A 123 26.92 -10.00 15.83
CA TYR A 123 26.88 -10.64 14.52
C TYR A 123 26.93 -12.15 14.64
N ARG A 124 26.33 -12.83 13.67
CA ARG A 124 26.54 -14.25 13.39
C ARG A 124 27.25 -14.40 12.05
N LYS A 125 28.06 -15.44 11.93
CA LYS A 125 28.59 -15.89 10.65
C LYS A 125 27.61 -16.88 10.04
N GLU A 126 27.05 -16.53 8.90
CA GLU A 126 26.35 -17.46 8.04
C GLU A 126 27.37 -18.27 7.23
N THR A 127 27.18 -19.58 7.19
CA THR A 127 27.89 -20.48 6.29
C THR A 127 26.88 -21.00 5.29
N ALA A 128 27.13 -20.74 4.00
CA ALA A 128 26.21 -21.14 2.95
C ALA A 128 26.14 -22.66 2.81
N THR A 129 24.96 -23.17 2.46
CA THR A 129 24.76 -24.61 2.26
C THR A 129 25.10 -24.97 0.81
N ALA A 130 25.89 -26.02 0.59
CA ALA A 130 26.18 -26.50 -0.76
C ALA A 130 24.88 -26.88 -1.49
N GLY A 131 24.75 -26.50 -2.76
CA GLY A 131 23.52 -26.73 -3.55
C GLY A 131 22.44 -25.66 -3.37
N VAL A 132 22.65 -24.65 -2.51
CA VAL A 132 21.71 -23.56 -2.27
C VAL A 132 22.25 -22.25 -2.84
N GLY A 133 21.48 -21.62 -3.72
CA GLY A 133 21.80 -20.33 -4.33
C GLY A 133 21.31 -20.23 -5.77
N PRO A 134 21.69 -19.18 -6.50
CA PRO A 134 21.31 -18.99 -7.90
C PRO A 134 21.77 -20.14 -8.82
N GLY A 135 21.04 -20.34 -9.93
CA GLY A 135 21.40 -21.30 -10.98
C GLY A 135 20.85 -22.72 -10.78
N THR A 136 21.10 -23.59 -11.77
CA THR A 136 20.72 -25.01 -11.73
C THR A 136 21.93 -25.86 -12.14
N PRO A 137 22.55 -26.63 -11.21
CA PRO A 137 22.23 -26.71 -9.78
C PRO A 137 22.53 -25.40 -9.05
N GLY A 138 21.81 -25.14 -7.96
CA GLY A 138 22.00 -23.92 -7.17
C GLY A 138 23.39 -23.86 -6.54
N ALA A 139 24.03 -22.69 -6.59
CA ALA A 139 25.34 -22.47 -6.00
C ALA A 139 25.38 -21.15 -5.21
N PRO A 140 25.90 -21.14 -3.97
CA PRO A 140 25.97 -19.91 -3.20
C PRO A 140 27.00 -18.95 -3.79
N VAL A 141 26.66 -17.66 -3.81
CA VAL A 141 27.55 -16.60 -4.31
C VAL A 141 28.75 -16.40 -3.39
N LEU A 142 28.56 -16.56 -2.07
CA LEU A 142 29.60 -16.47 -1.06
C LEU A 142 29.62 -17.75 -0.21
N ALA A 143 30.81 -18.23 0.15
CA ALA A 143 30.92 -19.35 1.09
C ALA A 143 30.41 -18.99 2.48
N THR A 144 30.66 -17.76 2.93
CA THR A 144 30.22 -17.26 4.24
C THR A 144 29.95 -15.76 4.18
N ALA A 145 29.01 -15.29 4.99
CA ALA A 145 28.73 -13.85 5.16
C ALA A 145 28.48 -13.53 6.64
N MET A 146 28.74 -12.28 7.04
CA MET A 146 28.35 -11.80 8.37
C MET A 146 26.93 -11.23 8.32
N GLN A 147 26.18 -11.45 9.40
CA GLN A 147 24.83 -10.91 9.56
C GLN A 147 24.64 -10.40 10.98
N ALA A 148 24.21 -9.14 11.11
CA ALA A 148 23.82 -8.59 12.40
C ALA A 148 22.63 -9.38 12.98
N THR A 149 22.62 -9.59 14.29
CA THR A 149 21.65 -10.45 14.97
C THR A 149 21.33 -9.95 16.39
N THR A 150 20.45 -10.65 17.09
CA THR A 150 20.15 -10.45 18.51
C THR A 150 21.18 -11.17 19.40
N ASP A 151 21.27 -10.74 20.65
CA ASP A 151 22.08 -11.36 21.70
C ASP A 151 21.74 -12.84 21.90
N GLY A 152 22.77 -13.65 22.13
CA GLY A 152 22.64 -15.08 22.31
C GLY A 152 22.08 -15.43 23.68
N LYS A 153 21.29 -16.51 23.74
CA LYS A 153 20.90 -17.10 25.04
C LYS A 153 22.11 -17.73 25.71
N GLN A 154 22.16 -17.63 27.03
CA GLN A 154 23.16 -18.35 27.81
C GLN A 154 22.90 -19.85 27.71
N THR A 155 23.97 -20.63 27.61
CA THR A 155 23.90 -22.11 27.57
C THR A 155 24.05 -22.72 28.96
N ASP A 156 24.72 -22.01 29.88
CA ASP A 156 24.78 -22.38 31.28
C ASP A 156 23.44 -22.07 31.97
N ALA A 157 22.92 -23.02 32.74
CA ALA A 157 21.59 -22.92 33.35
C ALA A 157 21.49 -21.79 34.39
N ALA A 158 22.54 -21.58 35.19
CA ALA A 158 22.55 -20.53 36.21
C ALA A 158 22.62 -19.13 35.56
N LEU A 159 23.49 -18.97 34.55
CA LEU A 159 23.57 -17.74 33.78
C LEU A 159 22.30 -17.47 32.97
N LEU A 160 21.63 -18.52 32.45
CA LEU A 160 20.36 -18.39 31.73
C LEU A 160 19.24 -17.91 32.66
N ALA A 161 19.15 -18.46 33.88
CA ALA A 161 18.20 -18.00 34.89
C ALA A 161 18.45 -16.55 35.32
N ALA A 162 19.72 -16.11 35.35
CA ALA A 162 20.10 -14.74 35.65
C ALA A 162 20.02 -13.80 34.43
N GLN A 163 19.78 -14.33 33.22
CA GLN A 163 19.79 -13.53 31.99
C GLN A 163 18.56 -12.62 31.89
N LEU A 164 17.41 -13.05 32.42
CA LEU A 164 16.19 -12.25 32.55
C LEU A 164 15.63 -12.41 33.96
N VAL A 165 15.68 -11.35 34.75
CA VAL A 165 15.21 -11.35 36.14
C VAL A 165 14.07 -10.36 36.29
N TYR A 166 12.97 -10.79 36.89
CA TYR A 166 11.90 -9.88 37.31
C TYR A 166 12.21 -9.28 38.68
N ASN A 167 12.19 -7.96 38.79
CA ASN A 167 12.35 -7.24 40.04
C ASN A 167 10.97 -6.93 40.63
N ALA A 168 10.82 -7.08 41.95
CA ALA A 168 9.56 -6.84 42.66
C ALA A 168 9.04 -5.40 42.49
N ASP A 169 9.91 -4.48 42.09
CA ASP A 169 9.61 -3.09 41.78
C ASP A 169 8.86 -2.89 40.45
N GLY A 170 8.49 -3.96 39.73
CA GLY A 170 7.62 -3.88 38.55
C GLY A 170 8.34 -3.81 37.20
N TYR A 171 9.64 -4.15 37.16
CA TYR A 171 10.43 -4.16 35.93
C TYR A 171 11.33 -5.38 35.84
N TYR A 172 11.78 -5.70 34.62
CA TYR A 172 12.73 -6.76 34.33
C TYR A 172 14.12 -6.20 34.09
N THR A 173 15.14 -6.96 34.47
CA THR A 173 16.54 -6.73 34.08
C THR A 173 16.99 -7.84 33.14
N TYR A 174 17.43 -7.47 31.94
CA TYR A 174 18.12 -8.36 31.01
C TYR A 174 19.63 -8.14 31.09
N THR A 175 20.41 -9.21 31.24
CA THR A 175 21.88 -9.15 31.19
C THR A 175 22.36 -9.72 29.85
N PHE A 176 23.11 -8.94 29.09
CA PHE A 176 23.64 -9.40 27.80
C PHE A 176 24.65 -10.53 27.98
N LYS A 177 24.66 -11.47 27.04
CA LYS A 177 25.76 -12.43 26.91
C LYS A 177 26.98 -11.77 26.26
N THR A 178 26.76 -11.00 25.20
CA THR A 178 27.82 -10.24 24.53
C THR A 178 28.26 -9.04 25.35
N ASP A 179 29.56 -8.95 25.63
CA ASP A 179 30.17 -7.71 26.12
C ASP A 179 30.49 -6.78 24.95
N ILE A 180 29.76 -5.66 24.83
CA ILE A 180 29.95 -4.70 23.75
C ILE A 180 31.30 -3.95 23.83
N LYS A 181 31.99 -4.01 24.97
CA LYS A 181 33.34 -3.43 25.12
C LYS A 181 34.45 -4.38 24.65
N ASP A 182 34.15 -5.67 24.46
CA ASP A 182 35.10 -6.66 23.97
C ASP A 182 35.00 -6.79 22.45
N VAL A 183 35.95 -6.20 21.73
CA VAL A 183 35.98 -6.22 20.25
C VAL A 183 36.07 -7.62 19.65
N ALA A 184 36.55 -8.61 20.41
CA ALA A 184 36.57 -10.01 19.97
C ALA A 184 35.15 -10.61 19.92
N GLN A 185 34.24 -10.10 20.75
CA GLN A 185 32.83 -10.52 20.76
C GLN A 185 31.95 -9.70 19.80
N THR A 186 32.42 -8.55 19.33
CA THR A 186 31.62 -7.61 18.53
C THR A 186 31.99 -7.56 17.05
N ASN A 187 32.71 -8.57 16.55
CA ASN A 187 33.21 -8.58 15.17
C ASN A 187 34.03 -7.31 14.83
N GLY A 188 34.83 -6.82 15.79
CA GLY A 188 35.66 -5.63 15.65
C GLY A 188 34.93 -4.29 15.86
N VAL A 189 33.63 -4.29 16.17
CA VAL A 189 32.88 -3.04 16.41
C VAL A 189 33.28 -2.43 17.75
N VAL A 190 33.93 -1.26 17.70
CA VAL A 190 34.40 -0.54 18.88
C VAL A 190 33.23 0.13 19.63
N PHE A 191 33.23 0.04 20.95
CA PHE A 191 32.29 0.77 21.81
C PHE A 191 32.72 2.23 21.99
N GLU A 192 31.82 3.15 21.65
CA GLU A 192 32.05 4.61 21.71
C GLU A 192 30.92 5.27 22.51
N PRO A 193 31.09 5.51 23.82
CA PRO A 193 29.99 5.88 24.73
C PRO A 193 29.30 7.21 24.42
N ALA A 194 29.99 8.11 23.70
CA ALA A 194 29.47 9.42 23.32
C ALA A 194 28.51 9.38 22.11
N LEU A 195 28.52 8.29 21.33
CA LEU A 195 27.59 8.11 20.23
C LEU A 195 26.22 7.68 20.74
N THR A 196 25.18 7.94 19.94
CA THR A 196 23.85 7.39 20.23
C THR A 196 23.88 5.87 20.04
N HIS A 197 23.32 5.15 20.99
CA HIS A 197 23.02 3.73 20.95
C HIS A 197 21.52 3.52 20.88
N ARG A 198 21.13 2.36 20.35
CA ARG A 198 19.77 1.85 20.44
C ARG A 198 19.79 0.47 21.07
N VAL A 199 18.89 0.24 22.02
CA VAL A 199 18.48 -1.12 22.41
C VAL A 199 17.08 -1.36 21.89
N ALA A 200 16.81 -2.57 21.40
CA ALA A 200 15.48 -2.97 20.97
C ALA A 200 15.17 -4.41 21.37
N ILE A 201 13.89 -4.71 21.61
CA ILE A 201 13.41 -6.01 22.08
C ILE A 201 12.47 -6.61 21.03
N GLN A 202 12.69 -7.84 20.60
CA GLN A 202 11.63 -8.66 20.02
C GLN A 202 10.86 -9.29 21.19
N LEU A 203 9.64 -8.82 21.45
CA LEU A 203 8.85 -9.22 22.62
C LEU A 203 7.56 -9.94 22.20
N SER A 204 7.28 -11.07 22.86
CA SER A 204 6.07 -11.88 22.68
C SER A 204 5.47 -12.28 24.03
N TYR A 205 4.19 -11.99 24.25
CA TYR A 205 3.48 -12.38 25.47
C TYR A 205 1.99 -12.64 25.22
N LYS A 206 1.30 -13.18 26.23
CA LYS A 206 -0.16 -13.36 26.22
C LYS A 206 -0.86 -12.24 26.99
N ASN A 207 -1.84 -11.59 26.37
CA ASN A 207 -2.74 -10.66 27.07
C ASN A 207 -3.76 -11.43 27.95
N ALA A 208 -4.60 -10.72 28.69
CA ALA A 208 -5.63 -11.31 29.55
C ALA A 208 -6.64 -12.20 28.78
N LYS A 209 -6.80 -11.98 27.48
CA LYS A 209 -7.66 -12.79 26.58
C LYS A 209 -6.96 -14.03 26.01
N GLY A 210 -5.69 -14.27 26.35
CA GLY A 210 -4.89 -15.37 25.80
C GLY A 210 -4.39 -15.15 24.37
N GLU A 211 -4.55 -13.96 23.81
CA GLU A 211 -4.04 -13.60 22.48
C GLU A 211 -2.54 -13.34 22.55
N THR A 212 -1.81 -13.76 21.51
CA THR A 212 -0.39 -13.45 21.39
C THR A 212 -0.20 -12.00 20.95
N VAL A 213 0.47 -11.22 21.78
CA VAL A 213 0.91 -9.86 21.47
C VAL A 213 2.37 -9.90 21.03
N LEU A 214 2.65 -9.32 19.87
CA LEU A 214 3.98 -9.22 19.27
C LEU A 214 4.29 -7.74 19.06
N VAL A 215 5.33 -7.25 19.73
CA VAL A 215 5.74 -5.84 19.73
C VAL A 215 7.26 -5.71 19.75
N ASN A 216 7.79 -4.59 19.26
CA ASN A 216 9.24 -4.33 19.30
C ASN A 216 9.61 -3.02 20.00
N PRO A 217 9.63 -2.98 21.34
CA PRO A 217 10.08 -1.81 22.08
C PRO A 217 11.52 -1.41 21.75
N TYR A 218 11.82 -0.12 21.72
CA TYR A 218 13.19 0.38 21.58
C TYR A 218 13.46 1.64 22.41
N PHE A 219 14.74 1.93 22.64
CA PHE A 219 15.20 3.11 23.37
C PHE A 219 16.54 3.61 22.82
N ASP A 220 16.62 4.91 22.55
CA ASP A 220 17.82 5.60 22.07
C ASP A 220 18.51 6.32 23.23
N PHE A 221 19.81 6.12 23.40
CA PHE A 221 20.56 6.63 24.55
C PHE A 221 22.03 6.89 24.23
N THR A 222 22.69 7.77 24.99
CA THR A 222 24.16 7.82 25.10
C THR A 222 24.58 7.25 26.46
N ILE A 223 25.88 7.06 26.71
CA ILE A 223 26.39 6.59 28.00
C ILE A 223 27.09 7.73 28.75
N GLY A 224 26.63 7.99 29.97
CA GLY A 224 27.23 8.94 30.89
C GLY A 224 28.54 8.42 31.49
N ALA A 225 29.30 9.30 32.16
CA ALA A 225 30.56 8.95 32.80
C ALA A 225 30.41 7.89 33.92
N ASP A 226 29.22 7.77 34.50
CA ASP A 226 28.87 6.77 35.51
C ASP A 226 28.45 5.41 34.91
N GLY A 227 28.57 5.24 33.58
CA GLY A 227 28.24 4.02 32.85
C GLY A 227 26.75 3.81 32.62
N LYS A 228 25.89 4.79 32.94
CA LYS A 228 24.44 4.70 32.81
C LYS A 228 23.92 5.39 31.55
N SER A 229 22.76 4.94 31.07
CA SER A 229 22.08 5.52 29.92
C SER A 229 21.59 6.94 30.20
N VAL A 230 21.86 7.84 29.26
CA VAL A 230 21.23 9.16 29.16
C VAL A 230 20.31 9.13 27.94
N PRO A 231 18.99 9.37 28.10
CA PRO A 231 18.05 9.34 26.98
C PRO A 231 18.44 10.35 25.90
N VAL A 232 18.39 9.93 24.64
CA VAL A 232 18.53 10.86 23.50
C VAL A 232 17.18 11.46 23.18
N THR A 233 17.00 12.73 23.54
CA THR A 233 15.78 13.49 23.27
C THR A 233 15.90 14.44 22.07
N ASP A 234 17.13 14.72 21.63
CA ASP A 234 17.39 15.53 20.44
C ASP A 234 17.16 14.71 19.17
N PRO A 235 16.13 15.04 18.35
CA PRO A 235 15.86 14.32 17.12
C PRO A 235 17.05 14.26 16.17
N ALA A 236 17.91 15.28 16.14
CA ALA A 236 19.08 15.34 15.26
C ALA A 236 20.15 14.29 15.58
N LYS A 237 20.09 13.70 16.78
CA LYS A 237 20.98 12.60 17.22
C LYS A 237 20.35 11.21 17.07
N THR A 238 19.22 11.12 16.38
CA THR A 238 18.52 9.86 16.10
C THR A 238 18.51 9.57 14.60
N ARG A 239 18.10 8.35 14.23
CA ARG A 239 17.89 7.97 12.82
C ARG A 239 16.58 7.22 12.65
N LYS A 240 15.48 7.97 12.57
CA LYS A 240 14.11 7.49 12.34
C LYS A 240 13.64 7.96 10.95
N MET A 241 13.88 7.11 9.96
CA MET A 241 13.65 7.42 8.54
C MET A 241 12.21 7.14 8.10
N THR A 242 11.56 6.12 8.67
CA THR A 242 10.21 5.66 8.31
C THR A 242 9.46 5.18 9.54
N ASP A 243 8.15 5.35 9.54
CA ASP A 243 7.22 4.82 10.54
C ASP A 243 6.58 3.56 9.95
N VAL A 244 6.42 2.50 10.75
CA VAL A 244 5.75 1.28 10.29
C VAL A 244 4.30 1.54 9.89
N ALA A 245 3.68 2.59 10.43
CA ALA A 245 2.35 3.03 10.00
C ALA A 245 2.30 3.34 8.49
N SER A 246 3.36 3.96 7.93
CA SER A 246 3.46 4.22 6.49
C SER A 246 3.51 2.93 5.68
N CYS A 247 4.15 1.87 6.19
CA CYS A 247 4.20 0.56 5.55
C CYS A 247 2.85 -0.17 5.63
N ASN A 248 2.18 -0.07 6.78
CA ASN A 248 0.92 -0.76 7.06
C ASN A 248 -0.27 -0.19 6.29
N ASN A 249 -0.12 0.98 5.67
CA ASN A 249 -1.04 1.47 4.65
C ASN A 249 -1.31 0.39 3.58
N CYS A 250 -0.26 -0.29 3.09
CA CYS A 250 -0.40 -1.38 2.13
C CYS A 250 -0.38 -2.77 2.79
N HIS A 251 0.39 -2.96 3.86
CA HIS A 251 0.64 -4.29 4.43
C HIS A 251 -0.36 -4.73 5.51
N GLY A 252 -1.28 -3.87 5.94
CA GLY A 252 -2.20 -4.11 7.07
C GLY A 252 -1.46 -4.18 8.41
N LYS A 253 -0.68 -5.25 8.61
CA LYS A 253 0.32 -5.38 9.68
C LYS A 253 1.56 -6.10 9.14
N LEU A 254 2.61 -5.34 8.86
CA LEU A 254 3.90 -5.88 8.49
C LEU A 254 4.50 -6.69 9.65
N ALA A 255 4.71 -7.98 9.43
CA ALA A 255 5.19 -8.90 10.44
C ALA A 255 6.10 -9.97 9.79
N LEU A 256 7.40 -9.89 10.03
CA LEU A 256 8.42 -10.73 9.39
C LEU A 256 9.06 -11.69 10.39
N HIS A 257 9.80 -12.68 9.86
CA HIS A 257 10.55 -13.68 10.62
C HIS A 257 9.70 -14.44 11.66
N GLY A 258 8.61 -15.06 11.21
CA GLY A 258 7.66 -15.75 12.09
C GLY A 258 6.68 -14.80 12.80
N GLY A 259 6.61 -13.55 12.35
CA GLY A 259 5.61 -12.55 12.78
C GLY A 259 6.03 -11.69 13.98
N GLY A 260 7.16 -12.00 14.63
CA GLY A 260 7.61 -11.29 15.82
C GLY A 260 8.32 -9.96 15.57
N ARG A 261 8.65 -9.63 14.31
CA ARG A 261 9.37 -8.40 13.93
C ARG A 261 8.42 -7.50 13.15
N VAL A 262 7.99 -6.42 13.79
CA VAL A 262 6.82 -5.59 13.42
C VAL A 262 7.08 -4.09 13.48
N ASP A 263 8.31 -3.65 13.79
CA ASP A 263 8.67 -2.23 13.85
C ASP A 263 9.97 -2.00 13.06
N THR A 264 9.97 -1.00 12.17
CA THR A 264 11.15 -0.62 11.38
C THR A 264 12.34 -0.26 12.27
N GLN A 265 12.09 0.25 13.47
CA GLN A 265 13.12 0.60 14.45
C GLN A 265 13.83 -0.64 15.03
N PHE A 266 13.18 -1.81 15.00
CA PHE A 266 13.82 -3.10 15.29
C PHE A 266 14.49 -3.68 14.04
N CYS A 267 13.87 -3.55 12.86
CA CYS A 267 14.44 -4.06 11.61
C CYS A 267 15.86 -3.54 11.35
N VAL A 268 16.09 -2.23 11.56
CA VAL A 268 17.41 -1.58 11.37
C VAL A 268 18.50 -2.10 12.32
N MET A 269 18.14 -2.82 13.38
CA MET A 269 19.12 -3.42 14.28
C MET A 269 19.85 -4.59 13.62
N CYS A 270 19.22 -5.28 12.66
CA CYS A 270 19.86 -6.36 11.90
C CYS A 270 20.06 -6.00 10.43
N HIS A 271 19.12 -5.27 9.83
CA HIS A 271 19.21 -4.83 8.43
C HIS A 271 20.00 -3.52 8.33
N ASN A 272 21.28 -3.60 8.64
CA ASN A 272 22.22 -2.47 8.60
C ASN A 272 23.50 -2.82 7.80
N PRO A 273 24.37 -1.83 7.51
CA PRO A 273 25.60 -2.09 6.76
C PRO A 273 26.45 -3.21 7.36
N GLY A 274 27.04 -4.04 6.49
CA GLY A 274 27.81 -5.22 6.88
C GLY A 274 27.00 -6.51 7.04
N THR A 275 25.71 -6.50 6.74
CA THR A 275 24.84 -7.70 6.72
C THR A 275 24.55 -8.14 5.29
N THR A 276 24.83 -9.40 4.97
CA THR A 276 24.69 -9.99 3.62
C THR A 276 24.10 -11.41 3.70
N ASP A 277 23.28 -11.81 2.73
CA ASP A 277 22.91 -13.22 2.51
C ASP A 277 24.02 -13.90 1.71
N ALA A 278 24.67 -14.91 2.28
CA ALA A 278 25.76 -15.62 1.65
C ALA A 278 25.33 -16.34 0.36
N ASN A 279 24.10 -16.85 0.30
CA ASN A 279 23.64 -17.65 -0.84
C ASN A 279 23.42 -16.77 -2.08
N SER A 280 22.81 -15.60 -1.93
CA SER A 280 22.61 -14.66 -3.04
C SER A 280 23.74 -13.64 -3.22
N GLY A 281 24.56 -13.41 -2.18
CA GLY A 281 25.50 -12.29 -2.12
C GLY A 281 24.83 -10.92 -1.94
N ASN A 282 23.49 -10.86 -1.81
CA ASN A 282 22.78 -9.60 -1.67
C ASN A 282 22.98 -8.98 -0.28
N VAL A 283 23.25 -7.68 -0.27
CA VAL A 283 23.32 -6.88 0.95
C VAL A 283 21.91 -6.72 1.52
N LEU A 284 21.79 -6.92 2.84
CA LEU A 284 20.53 -6.92 3.58
C LEU A 284 20.33 -5.63 4.38
N ASN A 285 21.06 -4.56 4.08
CA ASN A 285 20.76 -3.23 4.62
C ASN A 285 19.29 -2.87 4.34
N LEU A 286 18.59 -2.29 5.32
CA LEU A 286 17.15 -2.04 5.21
C LEU A 286 16.78 -1.18 4.00
N ALA A 287 17.54 -0.13 3.70
CA ALA A 287 17.27 0.72 2.53
C ALA A 287 17.45 -0.08 1.23
N THR A 288 18.52 -0.86 1.13
CA THR A 288 18.79 -1.72 -0.03
C THR A 288 17.68 -2.75 -0.23
N MET A 289 17.35 -3.48 0.83
CA MET A 289 16.37 -4.56 0.77
C MET A 289 14.98 -4.02 0.46
N VAL A 290 14.51 -3.02 1.19
CA VAL A 290 13.16 -2.47 1.01
C VAL A 290 13.01 -1.88 -0.39
N HIS A 291 13.95 -1.06 -0.86
CA HIS A 291 13.84 -0.50 -2.20
C HIS A 291 13.88 -1.59 -3.29
N LYS A 292 14.79 -2.56 -3.21
CA LYS A 292 14.88 -3.60 -4.23
C LYS A 292 13.65 -4.50 -4.28
N ILE A 293 13.05 -4.84 -3.12
CA ILE A 293 11.78 -5.56 -3.05
C ILE A 293 10.68 -4.81 -3.81
N HIS A 294 10.50 -3.51 -3.53
CA HIS A 294 9.43 -2.73 -4.16
C HIS A 294 9.76 -2.35 -5.61
N ALA A 295 11.04 -2.23 -5.97
CA ALA A 295 11.47 -2.02 -7.34
C ALA A 295 11.19 -3.24 -8.22
N GLY A 296 11.38 -4.47 -7.68
CA GLY A 296 10.91 -5.74 -8.22
C GLY A 296 10.98 -5.84 -9.74
N LYS A 297 9.82 -5.84 -10.42
CA LYS A 297 9.71 -5.93 -11.88
C LYS A 297 10.56 -4.92 -12.65
N ARG A 298 10.75 -3.71 -12.10
CA ARG A 298 11.58 -2.68 -12.71
C ARG A 298 13.06 -3.06 -12.71
N LEU A 299 13.54 -3.76 -11.68
CA LEU A 299 14.89 -4.30 -11.64
C LEU A 299 15.02 -5.49 -12.60
N MET A 300 14.04 -6.39 -12.59
CA MET A 300 14.02 -7.55 -13.50
C MET A 300 14.06 -7.11 -14.97
N ALA A 301 13.25 -6.11 -15.36
CA ALA A 301 13.26 -5.52 -16.70
C ALA A 301 14.62 -4.88 -17.07
N ALA A 302 15.41 -4.49 -16.08
CA ALA A 302 16.74 -3.93 -16.23
C ALA A 302 17.86 -4.98 -16.07
N GLY A 303 17.49 -6.27 -16.05
CA GLY A 303 18.42 -7.41 -15.99
C GLY A 303 18.93 -7.75 -14.60
N GLU A 304 18.25 -7.31 -13.54
CA GLU A 304 18.62 -7.60 -12.15
C GLU A 304 17.51 -8.39 -11.44
N ASP A 305 17.78 -9.66 -11.11
CA ASP A 305 16.92 -10.50 -10.27
C ASP A 305 17.28 -10.31 -8.79
N TYR A 306 16.38 -9.69 -8.03
CA TYR A 306 16.53 -9.57 -6.59
C TYR A 306 15.89 -10.76 -5.86
N THR A 307 16.75 -11.71 -5.47
CA THR A 307 16.37 -12.91 -4.72
C THR A 307 17.23 -13.06 -3.46
N ILE A 308 16.60 -13.53 -2.38
CA ILE A 308 17.26 -13.81 -1.08
C ILE A 308 16.90 -15.22 -0.62
N TRP A 309 17.86 -15.95 -0.05
CA TRP A 309 17.58 -17.20 0.65
C TRP A 309 17.34 -16.95 2.14
N GLY A 310 16.12 -17.21 2.58
CA GLY A 310 15.63 -16.88 3.91
C GLY A 310 15.66 -18.07 4.87
N TYR A 311 14.61 -18.14 5.71
CA TYR A 311 14.47 -19.18 6.72
C TYR A 311 14.54 -20.58 6.10
N GLN A 312 15.36 -21.46 6.67
CA GLN A 312 15.61 -22.83 6.18
C GLN A 312 16.02 -22.89 4.70
N ASN A 313 16.82 -21.94 4.22
CA ASN A 313 17.27 -21.88 2.83
C ASN A 313 16.12 -21.77 1.80
N SER A 314 14.97 -21.22 2.20
CA SER A 314 13.87 -20.95 1.27
C SER A 314 14.26 -19.82 0.30
N MET A 315 14.13 -20.07 -1.00
CA MET A 315 14.31 -19.05 -2.03
C MET A 315 13.13 -18.07 -1.99
N ASN A 316 13.42 -16.76 -1.87
CA ASN A 316 12.42 -15.69 -1.92
C ASN A 316 12.83 -14.73 -3.04
N SER A 317 12.19 -14.87 -4.20
CA SER A 317 12.37 -13.95 -5.33
C SER A 317 11.37 -12.81 -5.24
N TYR A 318 11.82 -11.60 -5.57
CA TYR A 318 11.00 -10.39 -5.64
C TYR A 318 10.86 -9.86 -7.08
N ALA A 319 11.29 -10.64 -8.06
CA ALA A 319 11.23 -10.30 -9.49
C ALA A 319 9.84 -9.90 -9.96
N ASP A 320 8.80 -10.55 -9.42
CA ASP A 320 7.41 -10.34 -9.83
C ASP A 320 6.69 -9.24 -9.03
N VAL A 321 7.36 -8.61 -8.05
CA VAL A 321 6.76 -7.55 -7.27
C VAL A 321 6.53 -6.32 -8.16
N GLY A 322 5.25 -6.05 -8.44
CA GLY A 322 4.78 -4.83 -9.07
C GLY A 322 4.27 -3.84 -8.03
N PHE A 323 4.98 -2.74 -7.81
CA PHE A 323 4.53 -1.68 -6.91
C PHE A 323 3.23 -1.06 -7.47
N PRO A 324 2.18 -0.88 -6.63
CA PRO A 324 0.85 -0.46 -7.09
C PRO A 324 0.72 1.03 -7.48
N GLN A 325 1.79 1.81 -7.30
CA GLN A 325 1.89 3.23 -7.66
C GLN A 325 3.15 3.52 -8.45
N ASP A 326 3.38 4.80 -8.77
CA ASP A 326 4.66 5.23 -9.26
C ASP A 326 5.75 5.14 -8.19
N LEU A 327 6.86 4.45 -8.47
CA LEU A 327 7.99 4.30 -7.55
C LEU A 327 8.66 5.64 -7.17
N ARG A 328 8.42 6.69 -7.94
CA ARG A 328 8.89 8.05 -7.66
C ARG A 328 8.11 8.72 -6.53
N ASN A 329 6.96 8.17 -6.12
CA ASN A 329 6.23 8.67 -4.96
C ASN A 329 6.95 8.28 -3.66
N CYS A 330 8.08 8.95 -3.36
CA CYS A 330 8.87 8.71 -2.16
C CYS A 330 8.05 8.92 -0.88
N THR A 331 7.06 9.83 -0.94
CA THR A 331 6.29 10.27 0.24
C THR A 331 5.35 9.22 0.81
N VAL A 332 5.06 8.15 0.07
CA VAL A 332 4.31 7.00 0.56
C VAL A 332 5.03 6.32 1.74
N CYS A 333 6.37 6.36 1.76
CA CYS A 333 7.20 5.80 2.84
C CYS A 333 7.94 6.88 3.64
N HIS A 334 8.37 7.96 2.99
CA HIS A 334 9.24 8.98 3.55
C HIS A 334 8.53 10.30 3.80
N SER A 335 8.44 10.73 5.06
CA SER A 335 7.85 12.03 5.39
C SER A 335 8.55 12.69 6.57
N GLY A 336 9.30 13.77 6.31
CA GLY A 336 9.82 14.64 7.38
C GLY A 336 8.71 15.42 8.11
N ALA A 337 7.51 15.52 7.52
CA ALA A 337 6.35 16.15 8.17
C ALA A 337 5.73 15.26 9.26
N ASN A 338 5.97 13.95 9.24
CA ASN A 338 5.56 13.06 10.32
C ASN A 338 6.53 13.23 11.51
N PRO A 339 6.06 13.68 12.69
CA PRO A 339 6.93 13.91 13.85
C PRO A 339 7.58 12.63 14.40
N LYS A 340 7.08 11.44 14.03
CA LYS A 340 7.71 10.15 14.37
C LYS A 340 8.93 9.83 13.51
N THR A 341 9.10 10.52 12.39
CA THR A 341 10.20 10.34 11.44
C THR A 341 10.89 11.67 11.15
N PRO A 342 11.57 12.27 12.15
CA PRO A 342 12.28 13.54 11.98
C PRO A 342 13.38 13.49 10.90
N GLN A 343 13.88 12.29 10.54
CA GLN A 343 14.82 12.08 9.43
C GLN A 343 14.12 11.62 8.14
N GLY A 344 12.79 11.71 8.07
CA GLY A 344 12.00 11.23 6.94
C GLY A 344 12.41 11.84 5.61
N ASP A 345 12.82 13.11 5.61
CA ASP A 345 13.24 13.86 4.40
C ASP A 345 14.73 13.69 4.05
N ASN A 346 15.48 12.84 4.74
CA ASN A 346 16.89 12.58 4.41
C ASN A 346 17.08 12.01 2.98
N TRP A 347 16.06 11.42 2.37
CA TRP A 347 16.11 11.02 0.95
C TRP A 347 16.37 12.21 0.00
N LYS A 348 16.03 13.43 0.41
CA LYS A 348 16.27 14.66 -0.35
C LYS A 348 17.70 15.19 -0.20
N THR A 349 18.31 14.97 0.96
CA THR A 349 19.53 15.68 1.39
C THR A 349 20.76 14.79 1.58
N LYS A 350 20.59 13.46 1.60
CA LYS A 350 21.66 12.49 1.86
C LYS A 350 21.75 11.44 0.73
N PRO A 351 22.07 11.83 -0.52
CA PRO A 351 22.23 10.89 -1.62
C PRO A 351 23.40 9.93 -1.34
N SER A 352 23.20 8.65 -1.61
CA SER A 352 24.23 7.63 -1.43
C SER A 352 24.09 6.52 -2.48
N LYS A 353 25.21 5.96 -2.93
CA LYS A 353 25.22 4.86 -3.91
C LYS A 353 24.40 3.67 -3.41
N GLU A 354 24.48 3.37 -2.12
CA GLU A 354 23.80 2.24 -1.47
C GLU A 354 22.26 2.39 -1.48
N ALA A 355 21.75 3.61 -1.62
CA ALA A 355 20.33 3.91 -1.72
C ALA A 355 19.87 4.17 -3.16
N CYS A 356 20.67 4.85 -3.98
CA CYS A 356 20.27 5.17 -5.36
C CYS A 356 20.31 3.93 -6.28
N LEU A 357 21.33 3.07 -6.10
CA LEU A 357 21.55 1.90 -6.96
C LEU A 357 20.63 0.71 -6.65
N THR A 358 19.68 0.91 -5.72
CA THR A 358 18.64 -0.08 -5.41
C THR A 358 17.50 -0.04 -6.42
N CYS A 359 17.38 1.06 -7.17
CA CYS A 359 16.42 1.24 -8.26
C CYS A 359 17.15 1.55 -9.57
N HIS A 360 18.23 2.34 -9.52
CA HIS A 360 19.06 2.64 -10.69
C HIS A 360 20.11 1.55 -10.85
N VAL A 361 19.81 0.53 -11.67
CA VAL A 361 20.76 -0.56 -11.94
C VAL A 361 22.12 -0.01 -12.38
N SER A 362 23.19 -0.60 -11.85
CA SER A 362 24.57 -0.15 -12.07
C SER A 362 25.39 -1.08 -12.93
N ASN A 363 24.75 -2.04 -13.60
CA ASN A 363 25.42 -3.00 -14.48
C ASN A 363 26.10 -2.29 -15.66
N VAL A 364 27.13 -2.91 -16.23
CA VAL A 364 27.85 -2.38 -17.41
C VAL A 364 26.86 -2.13 -18.55
N GLY A 365 26.92 -0.95 -19.16
CA GLY A 365 26.01 -0.56 -20.24
C GLY A 365 24.65 -0.03 -19.76
N SER A 366 24.38 0.00 -18.45
CA SER A 366 23.22 0.71 -17.92
C SER A 366 23.32 2.22 -18.16
N ALA A 367 22.16 2.90 -18.23
CA ALA A 367 22.13 4.36 -18.37
C ALA A 367 22.87 5.07 -17.23
N TRP A 368 22.83 4.51 -16.01
CA TRP A 368 23.57 5.03 -14.87
C TRP A 368 25.09 4.91 -15.10
N GLU A 369 25.58 3.72 -15.47
CA GLU A 369 27.01 3.45 -15.65
C GLU A 369 27.61 4.32 -16.76
N ILE A 370 26.93 4.40 -17.91
CA ILE A 370 27.36 5.21 -19.06
C ILE A 370 27.52 6.69 -18.65
N SER A 371 26.51 7.24 -17.98
CA SER A 371 26.52 8.66 -17.60
C SER A 371 27.57 8.97 -16.53
N HIS A 372 27.71 8.10 -15.53
CA HIS A 372 28.60 8.34 -14.39
C HIS A 372 30.05 7.97 -14.67
N LYS A 373 30.34 7.13 -15.68
CA LYS A 373 31.71 6.80 -16.06
C LYS A 373 32.46 7.99 -16.64
N LEU A 374 31.79 8.83 -17.45
CA LEU A 374 32.36 10.08 -17.94
C LEU A 374 32.67 11.05 -16.79
N ILE A 375 31.76 11.14 -15.82
CA ILE A 375 31.93 11.97 -14.62
C ILE A 375 33.09 11.44 -13.76
N ALA A 376 33.16 10.13 -13.55
CA ALA A 376 34.27 9.48 -12.83
C ALA A 376 35.61 9.74 -13.52
N GLY A 377 35.66 9.64 -14.85
CA GLY A 377 36.82 9.98 -15.67
C GLY A 377 37.38 11.37 -15.39
N THR A 378 36.49 12.33 -15.10
CA THR A 378 36.82 13.73 -14.81
C THR A 378 37.17 13.96 -13.34
N LEU A 379 36.39 13.39 -12.41
CA LEU A 379 36.48 13.70 -10.99
C LEU A 379 37.45 12.79 -10.20
N VAL A 380 37.73 11.60 -10.70
CA VAL A 380 38.59 10.60 -10.05
C VAL A 380 39.87 10.40 -10.87
N GLY A 381 39.75 10.34 -12.20
CA GLY A 381 40.87 10.23 -13.10
C GLY A 381 40.54 9.45 -14.37
N ALA A 382 41.35 9.61 -15.41
CA ALA A 382 41.14 8.96 -16.69
C ALA A 382 41.01 7.43 -16.54
N GLY A 383 39.94 6.85 -17.11
CA GLY A 383 39.65 5.42 -17.02
C GLY A 383 38.94 4.95 -15.75
N ALA A 384 38.63 5.84 -14.81
CA ALA A 384 37.87 5.49 -13.61
C ALA A 384 36.47 4.96 -13.97
N GLN A 385 36.05 3.91 -13.25
CA GLN A 385 34.71 3.34 -13.38
C GLN A 385 33.69 4.21 -12.62
N ALA A 386 32.42 4.17 -13.03
CA ALA A 386 31.34 4.93 -12.39
C ALA A 386 31.25 4.69 -10.87
N ASN A 387 31.47 3.46 -10.42
CA ASN A 387 31.41 3.07 -9.01
C ASN A 387 32.57 3.62 -8.15
N ALA A 388 33.63 4.17 -8.77
CA ALA A 388 34.74 4.81 -8.09
C ALA A 388 34.36 6.17 -7.48
N LEU A 389 33.27 6.80 -7.94
CA LEU A 389 32.75 8.04 -7.35
C LEU A 389 32.38 7.83 -5.89
N THR A 390 32.79 8.73 -5.00
CA THR A 390 32.44 8.72 -3.57
C THR A 390 31.04 9.30 -3.34
N ASN A 391 30.42 8.96 -2.20
CA ASN A 391 29.14 9.55 -1.81
C ASN A 391 29.24 11.09 -1.62
N GLN A 392 30.42 11.62 -1.27
CA GLN A 392 30.66 13.07 -1.28
C GLN A 392 30.52 13.67 -2.68
N GLN A 393 31.10 13.03 -3.69
CA GLN A 393 30.96 13.48 -5.09
C GLN A 393 29.50 13.38 -5.56
N CYS A 394 28.76 12.34 -5.14
CA CYS A 394 27.32 12.26 -5.37
C CYS A 394 26.58 13.43 -4.72
N ALA A 395 26.85 13.72 -3.44
CA ALA A 395 26.21 14.81 -2.70
C ALA A 395 26.53 16.20 -3.25
N ASN A 396 27.69 16.40 -3.86
CA ASN A 396 28.04 17.67 -4.49
C ASN A 396 27.16 17.99 -5.72
N CYS A 397 26.77 16.97 -6.50
CA CYS A 397 25.91 17.15 -7.67
C CYS A 397 24.41 17.00 -7.34
N HIS A 398 24.05 15.96 -6.58
CA HIS A 398 22.67 15.60 -6.23
C HIS A 398 22.21 16.24 -4.90
N SER A 399 22.75 17.40 -4.55
CA SER A 399 22.35 18.17 -3.37
C SER A 399 20.90 18.67 -3.48
N ALA A 400 20.23 18.84 -2.33
CA ALA A 400 18.90 19.41 -2.29
C ALA A 400 18.86 20.79 -2.97
N GLY A 401 17.83 21.04 -3.78
CA GLY A 401 17.70 22.26 -4.58
C GLY A 401 18.49 22.25 -5.89
N SER A 402 19.39 21.29 -6.11
CA SER A 402 20.02 21.11 -7.42
C SER A 402 19.02 20.58 -8.45
N VAL A 403 19.31 20.83 -9.72
CA VAL A 403 18.45 20.43 -10.84
C VAL A 403 18.43 18.92 -11.06
N VAL A 404 19.44 18.22 -10.54
CA VAL A 404 19.54 16.75 -10.52
C VAL A 404 19.30 16.17 -9.12
N SER A 405 18.82 16.97 -8.17
CA SER A 405 18.47 16.48 -6.83
C SER A 405 17.39 15.41 -6.90
N ALA A 406 17.33 14.52 -5.89
CA ALA A 406 16.33 13.46 -5.85
C ALA A 406 14.89 14.02 -5.93
N GLU A 407 14.60 15.13 -5.26
CA GLU A 407 13.29 15.81 -5.31
C GLU A 407 13.00 16.36 -6.71
N SER A 408 14.02 16.90 -7.39
CA SER A 408 13.88 17.42 -8.75
C SER A 408 13.60 16.31 -9.78
N VAL A 409 14.34 15.20 -9.74
CA VAL A 409 14.26 14.19 -10.82
C VAL A 409 13.18 13.14 -10.59
N HIS A 410 12.74 12.91 -9.34
CA HIS A 410 11.61 12.06 -9.01
C HIS A 410 10.27 12.81 -9.05
N PHE A 411 10.20 13.96 -9.71
CA PHE A 411 8.96 14.69 -9.93
C PHE A 411 7.94 13.84 -10.72
N ASN A 412 6.74 13.67 -10.16
CA ASN A 412 5.60 13.06 -10.82
C ASN A 412 4.60 14.13 -11.27
N GLN A 413 4.68 14.53 -12.54
CA GLN A 413 3.81 15.55 -13.13
C GLN A 413 2.32 15.19 -13.02
N VAL A 414 1.97 13.92 -13.27
CA VAL A 414 0.58 13.46 -13.33
C VAL A 414 -0.10 13.64 -11.98
N GLU A 415 0.54 13.19 -10.90
CA GLU A 415 0.01 13.30 -9.54
C GLU A 415 -0.04 14.76 -9.07
N VAL A 416 1.02 15.54 -9.32
CA VAL A 416 1.06 16.96 -8.91
C VAL A 416 -0.04 17.76 -9.61
N ASN A 417 -0.29 17.50 -10.89
CA ASN A 417 -1.32 18.23 -11.63
C ASN A 417 -2.74 17.72 -11.39
N ALA A 418 -2.92 16.51 -10.86
CA ALA A 418 -4.25 15.98 -10.56
C ALA A 418 -5.03 16.86 -9.55
N ALA A 419 -4.32 17.59 -8.69
CA ALA A 419 -4.92 18.55 -7.77
C ALA A 419 -5.59 19.75 -8.46
N LYS A 420 -5.21 20.07 -9.72
CA LYS A 420 -5.66 21.23 -10.49
C LYS A 420 -6.97 21.04 -11.24
N TYR A 421 -7.52 19.82 -11.28
CA TYR A 421 -8.66 19.51 -12.13
C TYR A 421 -9.73 18.77 -11.35
N LYS A 422 -10.87 19.42 -11.16
CA LYS A 422 -12.05 18.81 -10.53
C LYS A 422 -13.29 19.08 -11.37
N MET A 423 -14.00 18.02 -11.73
CA MET A 423 -15.32 18.13 -12.37
C MET A 423 -16.37 18.34 -11.29
N ASN A 424 -17.29 19.28 -11.53
CA ASN A 424 -18.41 19.56 -10.64
C ASN A 424 -19.71 19.42 -11.42
N ILE A 425 -20.65 18.62 -10.93
CA ILE A 425 -22.00 18.48 -11.50
C ILE A 425 -22.96 19.27 -10.61
N GLU A 426 -23.55 20.32 -11.18
CA GLU A 426 -24.42 21.26 -10.48
C GLU A 426 -25.85 20.70 -10.42
N SER A 427 -26.38 20.25 -11.56
CA SER A 427 -27.71 19.66 -11.65
C SER A 427 -27.79 18.58 -12.72
N VAL A 428 -28.78 17.70 -12.57
CA VAL A 428 -29.18 16.72 -13.59
C VAL A 428 -30.71 16.69 -13.65
N ALA A 429 -31.27 16.62 -14.86
CA ALA A 429 -32.71 16.58 -15.07
C ALA A 429 -33.06 15.59 -16.17
N PHE A 430 -34.05 14.73 -15.93
CA PHE A 430 -34.55 13.79 -16.93
C PHE A 430 -35.69 14.43 -17.73
N ASN A 431 -35.53 14.46 -19.04
CA ASN A 431 -36.53 14.93 -20.00
C ASN A 431 -37.16 13.71 -20.66
N ASP A 432 -38.21 13.19 -20.03
CA ASP A 432 -39.01 12.08 -20.57
C ASP A 432 -40.03 12.58 -21.59
N THR A 433 -40.50 11.68 -22.44
CA THR A 433 -41.54 11.90 -23.43
C THR A 433 -42.65 10.88 -23.24
N ALA A 434 -43.89 11.23 -23.58
CA ALA A 434 -45.04 10.35 -23.38
C ALA A 434 -44.96 9.02 -24.15
N ASP A 435 -44.22 8.99 -25.26
CA ASP A 435 -43.99 7.78 -26.07
C ASP A 435 -42.66 7.09 -25.75
N HIS A 436 -41.92 7.60 -24.77
CA HIS A 436 -40.60 7.14 -24.34
C HIS A 436 -39.54 7.09 -25.45
N LYS A 437 -39.67 7.96 -26.46
CA LYS A 437 -38.70 8.13 -27.54
C LYS A 437 -37.99 9.47 -27.46
N THR A 438 -36.76 9.54 -27.96
CA THR A 438 -35.98 10.79 -28.04
C THR A 438 -35.78 11.48 -26.68
N ARG A 439 -35.77 10.69 -25.61
CA ARG A 439 -35.58 11.14 -24.23
C ARG A 439 -34.14 11.62 -24.01
N SER A 440 -33.92 12.45 -22.99
CA SER A 440 -32.57 12.92 -22.65
C SER A 440 -32.39 13.21 -21.16
N VAL A 441 -31.14 13.28 -20.72
CA VAL A 441 -30.76 13.81 -19.42
C VAL A 441 -29.94 15.08 -19.63
N THR A 442 -30.44 16.22 -19.14
CA THR A 442 -29.70 17.48 -19.11
C THR A 442 -28.75 17.46 -17.91
N VAL A 443 -27.52 17.94 -18.10
CA VAL A 443 -26.48 18.06 -17.07
C VAL A 443 -25.91 19.48 -17.08
N GLU A 444 -25.92 20.14 -15.92
CA GLU A 444 -25.23 21.40 -15.67
C GLU A 444 -23.94 21.14 -14.90
N TYR A 445 -22.82 21.71 -15.34
CA TYR A 445 -21.49 21.39 -14.80
C TYR A 445 -20.42 22.44 -15.13
N PHE A 446 -19.29 22.33 -14.43
CA PHE A 446 -18.07 23.03 -14.77
C PHE A 446 -16.83 22.25 -14.30
N LEU A 447 -15.70 22.46 -14.98
CA LEU A 447 -14.39 21.99 -14.51
C LEU A 447 -13.73 23.15 -13.75
N SER A 448 -13.24 22.89 -12.54
CA SER A 448 -12.59 23.89 -11.70
C SER A 448 -11.12 23.58 -11.43
N ASP A 449 -10.34 24.62 -11.09
CA ASP A 449 -9.01 24.53 -10.47
C ASP A 449 -9.06 24.73 -8.94
N PRO A 450 -9.06 23.65 -8.14
CA PRO A 450 -9.04 23.77 -6.68
C PRO A 450 -7.82 24.51 -6.13
N THR A 451 -6.70 24.50 -6.85
CA THR A 451 -5.46 25.18 -6.44
C THR A 451 -5.47 26.68 -6.71
N ASN A 452 -6.45 27.15 -7.51
CA ASN A 452 -6.62 28.54 -7.90
C ASN A 452 -8.05 29.04 -7.58
N GLY A 453 -8.47 28.87 -6.33
CA GLY A 453 -9.75 29.40 -5.85
C GLY A 453 -11.00 28.80 -6.51
N ASN A 454 -10.91 27.58 -7.05
CA ASN A 454 -11.95 26.92 -7.85
C ASN A 454 -12.32 27.65 -9.15
N ALA A 455 -11.40 28.40 -9.75
CA ALA A 455 -11.63 29.08 -11.03
C ALA A 455 -12.11 28.08 -12.11
N ALA A 456 -13.17 28.44 -12.85
CA ALA A 456 -13.76 27.59 -13.88
C ALA A 456 -12.95 27.65 -15.19
N TYR A 457 -12.65 26.48 -15.76
CA TYR A 457 -11.91 26.33 -17.00
C TYR A 457 -12.82 26.49 -18.23
N ASN A 458 -12.34 27.20 -19.25
CA ASN A 458 -12.93 27.11 -20.58
C ASN A 458 -12.53 25.78 -21.24
N LEU A 459 -13.51 24.91 -21.46
CA LEU A 459 -13.36 23.58 -22.06
C LEU A 459 -13.13 23.60 -23.58
N VAL A 460 -13.48 24.71 -24.24
CA VAL A 460 -13.31 24.89 -25.68
C VAL A 460 -12.06 25.73 -25.92
N THR A 461 -10.95 25.03 -26.20
CA THR A 461 -9.66 25.66 -26.51
C THR A 461 -9.57 26.04 -27.98
N SER A 462 -8.56 26.82 -28.36
CA SER A 462 -8.30 27.22 -29.76
C SER A 462 -8.02 26.04 -30.70
N GLU A 463 -7.72 24.86 -30.17
CA GLU A 463 -7.49 23.63 -30.94
C GLU A 463 -8.80 22.92 -31.32
N CYS A 464 -9.92 23.31 -30.71
CA CYS A 464 -11.23 22.80 -31.08
C CYS A 464 -11.74 23.52 -32.34
N THR A 465 -12.49 22.82 -33.18
CA THR A 465 -13.03 23.34 -34.44
C THR A 465 -14.55 23.36 -34.42
N GLY A 466 -15.14 24.27 -35.21
CA GLY A 466 -16.58 24.46 -35.29
C GLY A 466 -17.14 25.45 -34.26
N THR A 467 -18.46 25.60 -34.25
CA THR A 467 -19.22 26.45 -33.32
C THR A 467 -20.30 25.62 -32.65
N ALA A 468 -20.71 25.99 -31.43
CA ALA A 468 -21.76 25.28 -30.70
C ALA A 468 -23.04 25.17 -31.57
N PRO A 469 -23.73 24.02 -31.59
CA PRO A 469 -23.46 22.78 -30.83
C PRO A 469 -22.52 21.77 -31.52
N ALA A 470 -21.98 22.10 -32.70
CA ALA A 470 -21.16 21.21 -33.54
C ALA A 470 -19.64 21.36 -33.29
N ILE A 471 -19.24 21.68 -32.06
CA ILE A 471 -17.82 21.78 -31.68
C ILE A 471 -17.22 20.37 -31.69
N ALA A 472 -16.01 20.26 -32.23
CA ALA A 472 -15.21 19.04 -32.20
C ALA A 472 -13.82 19.34 -31.62
N CYS A 473 -13.41 18.58 -30.61
CA CYS A 473 -12.06 18.61 -30.07
C CYS A 473 -11.43 17.22 -30.25
N ALA A 474 -10.15 17.18 -30.62
CA ALA A 474 -9.39 15.94 -30.67
C ALA A 474 -9.20 15.38 -29.25
N ASN A 475 -9.01 14.07 -29.12
CA ASN A 475 -8.71 13.45 -27.82
C ASN A 475 -7.32 13.84 -27.26
N THR A 476 -6.48 14.50 -28.06
CA THR A 476 -5.19 15.07 -27.69
C THR A 476 -5.29 16.52 -27.19
N THR A 477 -6.42 17.19 -27.40
CA THR A 477 -6.67 18.54 -26.87
C THR A 477 -6.80 18.49 -25.35
N LYS A 478 -6.34 19.54 -24.65
CA LYS A 478 -6.29 19.63 -23.18
C LYS A 478 -7.52 19.05 -22.47
N PHE A 479 -8.72 19.43 -22.91
CA PHE A 479 -9.99 18.97 -22.31
C PHE A 479 -10.81 18.02 -23.21
N GLY A 480 -10.27 17.64 -24.37
CA GLY A 480 -11.00 16.93 -25.42
C GLY A 480 -11.44 15.51 -25.07
N ASN A 481 -10.92 14.94 -23.97
CA ASN A 481 -11.30 13.59 -23.53
C ASN A 481 -12.24 13.54 -22.31
N LEU A 482 -12.67 14.69 -21.79
CA LEU A 482 -13.63 14.74 -20.68
C LEU A 482 -15.05 14.44 -21.18
N ARG A 483 -15.76 13.53 -20.50
CA ARG A 483 -17.09 13.06 -20.90
C ARG A 483 -17.98 12.79 -19.71
N PHE A 484 -19.28 12.77 -19.95
CA PHE A 484 -20.28 12.20 -19.06
C PHE A 484 -20.84 10.92 -19.65
N TYR A 485 -20.99 9.90 -18.81
CA TYR A 485 -21.75 8.70 -19.12
C TYR A 485 -23.02 8.68 -18.29
N LEU A 486 -24.11 8.28 -18.92
CA LEU A 486 -25.36 7.97 -18.25
C LEU A 486 -25.50 6.45 -18.15
N ALA A 487 -25.65 5.96 -16.93
CA ALA A 487 -25.86 4.55 -16.63
C ALA A 487 -27.20 4.35 -15.92
N PHE A 488 -27.95 3.32 -16.27
CA PHE A 488 -29.27 3.05 -15.71
C PHE A 488 -29.60 1.56 -15.68
N GLN A 489 -30.74 1.20 -15.06
CA GLN A 489 -31.30 -0.14 -15.16
C GLN A 489 -31.80 -0.35 -16.59
N ASN A 490 -31.32 -1.39 -17.27
CA ASN A 490 -31.53 -1.58 -18.70
C ASN A 490 -32.09 -2.96 -19.08
N MET A 491 -32.76 -3.67 -18.16
CA MET A 491 -33.39 -4.96 -18.49
C MET A 491 -34.89 -4.95 -18.19
N VAL A 492 -35.67 -5.52 -19.11
CA VAL A 492 -37.11 -5.69 -18.94
C VAL A 492 -37.39 -6.61 -17.75
N GLY A 493 -38.34 -6.21 -16.89
CA GLY A 493 -38.73 -6.98 -15.70
C GLY A 493 -37.90 -6.70 -14.45
N GLN A 494 -36.90 -5.82 -14.51
CA GLN A 494 -36.17 -5.36 -13.32
C GLN A 494 -37.08 -4.57 -12.36
N SER A 495 -36.87 -4.78 -11.07
CA SER A 495 -37.47 -3.97 -10.01
C SER A 495 -36.85 -2.57 -9.99
N ASP A 496 -37.67 -1.54 -9.71
CA ASP A 496 -37.19 -0.16 -9.57
C ASP A 496 -36.13 -0.03 -8.45
N GLY A 497 -36.08 -0.99 -7.53
CA GLY A 497 -35.08 -1.08 -6.46
C GLY A 497 -33.68 -1.54 -6.88
N THR A 498 -33.46 -1.99 -8.12
CA THR A 498 -32.15 -2.50 -8.57
C THR A 498 -31.17 -1.34 -8.82
N THR A 499 -30.04 -1.27 -8.11
CA THR A 499 -29.07 -0.17 -8.26
C THR A 499 -27.77 -0.59 -8.96
N GLU A 500 -27.77 -1.78 -9.56
CA GLU A 500 -26.75 -2.24 -10.49
C GLU A 500 -26.97 -1.63 -11.89
N PHE A 501 -26.47 -0.41 -12.09
CA PHE A 501 -26.53 0.32 -13.36
C PHE A 501 -25.61 -0.28 -14.43
N SER A 502 -25.93 -0.03 -15.70
CA SER A 502 -25.01 -0.22 -16.82
C SER A 502 -24.93 1.03 -17.68
N ALA A 503 -23.74 1.37 -18.16
CA ALA A 503 -23.51 2.35 -19.23
C ALA A 503 -23.46 1.68 -20.62
N TYR A 504 -23.65 0.35 -20.66
CA TYR A 504 -23.81 -0.42 -21.90
C TYR A 504 -25.31 -0.61 -22.19
N ASN A 505 -25.98 0.52 -22.42
CA ASN A 505 -27.42 0.61 -22.64
C ASN A 505 -27.78 0.18 -24.06
N ASN A 506 -28.79 -0.70 -24.17
CA ASN A 506 -29.31 -1.22 -25.43
C ASN A 506 -28.22 -1.78 -26.38
N GLY A 507 -27.25 -2.53 -25.85
CA GLY A 507 -26.19 -3.14 -26.67
C GLY A 507 -25.06 -2.18 -27.09
N GLY A 508 -24.97 -0.99 -26.50
CA GLY A 508 -23.92 -0.02 -26.82
C GLY A 508 -23.67 0.98 -25.68
N SER A 509 -22.70 1.86 -25.87
CA SER A 509 -22.36 2.91 -24.89
C SER A 509 -22.68 4.32 -25.40
N SER A 510 -23.77 4.46 -26.15
CA SER A 510 -24.17 5.70 -26.84
C SER A 510 -24.74 6.78 -25.90
N ALA A 511 -25.19 6.40 -24.70
CA ALA A 511 -25.68 7.34 -23.68
C ALA A 511 -24.52 8.08 -22.98
N ASN A 512 -23.83 8.93 -23.75
CA ASN A 512 -22.74 9.76 -23.27
C ASN A 512 -22.71 11.10 -24.01
N ALA A 513 -22.01 12.09 -23.45
CA ALA A 513 -21.73 13.35 -24.11
C ALA A 513 -20.33 13.86 -23.72
N TYR A 514 -19.63 14.51 -24.65
CA TYR A 514 -18.37 15.17 -24.31
C TYR A 514 -18.62 16.48 -23.55
N ALA A 515 -17.76 16.77 -22.58
CA ALA A 515 -17.88 17.97 -21.76
C ALA A 515 -17.62 19.27 -22.55
N TYR A 516 -16.89 19.23 -23.66
CA TYR A 516 -16.71 20.42 -24.51
C TYR A 516 -17.91 20.70 -25.43
N GLN A 517 -18.84 19.76 -25.56
CA GLN A 517 -20.05 19.92 -26.40
C GLN A 517 -21.18 20.65 -25.67
N GLY A 518 -21.02 20.92 -24.37
CA GLY A 518 -21.98 21.72 -23.62
C GLY A 518 -22.05 23.16 -24.13
N THR A 519 -23.21 23.79 -23.95
CA THR A 519 -23.39 25.23 -24.18
C THR A 519 -22.86 25.97 -22.98
N ASN A 520 -21.85 26.84 -23.19
CA ASN A 520 -21.28 27.71 -22.16
C ASN A 520 -22.21 28.92 -21.92
N ASP A 521 -22.51 29.21 -20.66
CA ASP A 521 -23.36 30.36 -20.26
C ASP A 521 -22.63 31.71 -20.24
N GLY A 522 -21.34 31.73 -20.59
CA GLY A 522 -20.46 32.90 -20.55
C GLY A 522 -19.59 33.00 -19.29
N SER A 523 -19.83 32.14 -18.29
CA SER A 523 -19.06 32.04 -17.05
C SER A 523 -18.19 30.79 -16.96
N ASN A 524 -18.11 30.00 -18.04
CA ASN A 524 -17.50 28.66 -18.09
C ASN A 524 -18.27 27.60 -17.29
N HIS A 525 -19.57 27.82 -17.11
CA HIS A 525 -20.53 26.81 -16.71
C HIS A 525 -21.25 26.32 -17.96
N TYR A 526 -21.45 25.00 -18.03
CA TYR A 526 -21.86 24.33 -19.25
C TYR A 526 -23.15 23.53 -19.02
N THR A 527 -24.03 23.55 -20.01
CA THR A 527 -25.19 22.66 -20.09
C THR A 527 -25.05 21.68 -21.25
N VAL A 528 -25.11 20.38 -21.01
CA VAL A 528 -25.09 19.34 -22.05
C VAL A 528 -26.28 18.39 -21.92
N SER A 529 -26.75 17.87 -23.05
CA SER A 529 -27.80 16.86 -23.09
C SER A 529 -27.22 15.50 -23.46
N ILE A 530 -27.50 14.49 -22.64
CA ILE A 530 -27.13 13.10 -22.89
C ILE A 530 -28.36 12.38 -23.44
N PRO A 531 -28.30 11.78 -24.65
CA PRO A 531 -29.43 11.04 -25.19
C PRO A 531 -29.68 9.76 -24.37
N VAL A 532 -30.95 9.48 -24.11
CA VAL A 532 -31.40 8.23 -23.50
C VAL A 532 -31.95 7.35 -24.63
N PRO A 533 -31.38 6.16 -24.89
CA PRO A 533 -31.88 5.23 -25.88
C PRO A 533 -33.38 4.94 -25.72
N ASP A 534 -34.08 4.81 -26.83
CA ASP A 534 -35.49 4.41 -26.86
C ASP A 534 -35.66 3.01 -26.26
N ASP A 535 -36.80 2.77 -25.61
CA ASP A 535 -37.13 1.46 -25.08
C ASP A 535 -37.35 0.45 -26.22
N THR A 536 -36.94 -0.80 -25.98
CA THR A 536 -37.10 -1.93 -26.90
C THR A 536 -37.79 -3.09 -26.18
N ALA A 537 -38.08 -4.16 -26.91
CA ALA A 537 -38.66 -5.38 -26.33
C ALA A 537 -37.79 -6.04 -25.26
N THR A 538 -36.48 -5.75 -25.21
CA THR A 538 -35.52 -6.41 -24.32
C THR A 538 -34.69 -5.44 -23.46
N ALA A 539 -34.82 -4.14 -23.67
CA ALA A 539 -34.05 -3.11 -22.96
C ALA A 539 -34.94 -1.88 -22.67
N VAL A 540 -34.96 -1.40 -21.43
CA VAL A 540 -35.78 -0.25 -21.00
C VAL A 540 -34.97 0.69 -20.11
N ALA A 541 -35.14 2.01 -20.23
CA ALA A 541 -34.48 2.96 -19.33
C ALA A 541 -35.34 3.20 -18.07
N LYS A 542 -34.97 2.58 -16.94
CA LYS A 542 -35.82 2.53 -15.74
C LYS A 542 -35.07 2.82 -14.43
N GLY A 543 -35.86 3.07 -13.38
CA GLY A 543 -35.45 3.22 -11.99
C GLY A 543 -34.48 4.36 -11.76
N THR A 544 -33.48 4.14 -10.92
CA THR A 544 -32.42 5.11 -10.68
C THR A 544 -31.36 5.04 -11.79
N ALA A 545 -30.92 6.20 -12.24
CA ALA A 545 -29.81 6.39 -13.15
C ALA A 545 -28.69 7.21 -12.49
N ARG A 546 -27.49 7.11 -13.06
CA ARG A 546 -26.30 7.85 -12.64
C ARG A 546 -25.65 8.52 -13.84
N VAL A 547 -25.46 9.83 -13.73
CA VAL A 547 -24.51 10.58 -14.55
C VAL A 547 -23.17 10.56 -13.85
N VAL A 548 -22.11 10.15 -14.55
CA VAL A 548 -20.74 10.15 -14.03
C VAL A 548 -19.79 10.76 -15.03
N SER A 549 -18.92 11.65 -14.56
CA SER A 549 -17.84 12.20 -15.38
C SER A 549 -16.66 11.24 -15.46
N ILE A 550 -16.03 11.13 -16.63
CA ILE A 550 -14.79 10.37 -16.86
C ILE A 550 -13.85 11.15 -17.79
N GLY A 551 -12.61 10.68 -17.93
CA GLY A 551 -11.62 11.19 -18.87
C GLY A 551 -10.36 11.74 -18.20
N GLN A 552 -9.41 12.20 -19.01
CA GLN A 552 -8.17 12.82 -18.53
C GLN A 552 -8.00 14.20 -19.15
N VAL A 553 -7.19 15.03 -18.49
CA VAL A 553 -6.66 16.27 -19.06
C VAL A 553 -5.33 15.97 -19.74
N LYS A 554 -5.14 16.47 -20.97
CA LYS A 554 -3.87 16.39 -21.69
C LYS A 554 -3.00 17.58 -21.32
N GLU A 555 -1.81 17.30 -20.80
CA GLU A 555 -0.80 18.33 -20.57
C GLU A 555 0.47 18.03 -21.33
N HIS A 556 1.22 19.07 -21.67
CA HIS A 556 2.54 18.92 -22.25
C HIS A 556 3.48 18.34 -21.19
N MET A 557 4.19 17.29 -21.55
CA MET A 557 5.16 16.64 -20.69
C MET A 557 6.30 17.62 -20.39
N LEU A 558 6.60 17.78 -19.11
CA LEU A 558 7.72 18.61 -18.67
C LEU A 558 9.00 17.78 -18.59
N ALA A 559 10.12 18.39 -18.96
CA ALA A 559 11.44 17.76 -18.88
C ALA A 559 11.87 17.60 -17.41
N ALA A 560 11.65 16.41 -16.85
CA ALA A 560 11.94 16.10 -15.44
C ALA A 560 13.43 16.28 -15.06
N THR A 561 14.34 16.18 -16.04
CA THR A 561 15.79 16.37 -15.86
C THR A 561 16.28 17.78 -16.22
N SER A 562 15.36 18.72 -16.52
CA SER A 562 15.76 20.08 -16.90
C SER A 562 16.50 20.80 -15.77
N GLY A 563 17.51 21.57 -16.19
CA GLY A 563 18.26 22.52 -15.37
C GLY A 563 17.47 23.76 -14.89
N THR A 564 16.22 23.92 -15.31
CA THR A 564 15.48 25.17 -15.18
C THR A 564 14.12 24.98 -14.49
N ASN A 565 13.71 25.97 -13.70
CA ASN A 565 12.38 26.08 -13.10
C ASN A 565 11.76 27.44 -13.47
N PRO A 566 10.52 27.47 -14.04
CA PRO A 566 9.67 26.33 -14.35
C PRO A 566 10.29 25.41 -15.42
N ARG A 567 9.97 24.12 -15.33
CA ARG A 567 10.51 23.10 -16.24
C ARG A 567 10.00 23.36 -17.65
N PRO A 568 10.87 23.30 -18.68
CA PRO A 568 10.46 23.41 -20.06
C PRO A 568 9.72 22.14 -20.48
N GLU A 569 8.93 22.26 -21.53
CA GLU A 569 8.29 21.13 -22.17
C GLU A 569 9.32 20.26 -22.91
N VAL A 570 9.04 18.97 -22.99
CA VAL A 570 9.83 18.04 -23.81
C VAL A 570 9.63 18.39 -25.30
N VAL A 571 10.73 18.40 -26.07
CA VAL A 571 10.72 18.64 -27.52
C VAL A 571 11.26 17.39 -28.24
N PRO A 572 10.52 16.82 -29.23
CA PRO A 572 9.18 17.22 -29.68
C PRO A 572 8.10 17.02 -28.61
N THR A 573 6.99 17.77 -28.71
CA THR A 573 5.92 17.77 -27.71
C THR A 573 5.38 16.36 -27.47
N VAL A 574 5.38 15.95 -26.20
CA VAL A 574 4.76 14.71 -25.72
C VAL A 574 3.63 15.08 -24.76
N LEU A 575 2.50 14.39 -24.84
CA LEU A 575 1.37 14.62 -23.93
C LEU A 575 1.35 13.59 -22.79
N VAL A 576 1.05 14.05 -21.59
CA VAL A 576 0.78 13.20 -20.42
C VAL A 576 -0.71 13.22 -20.07
N ASN A 577 -1.19 12.08 -19.55
CA ASN A 577 -2.55 11.94 -19.03
C ASN A 577 -2.59 12.41 -17.58
N THR A 578 -3.16 13.59 -17.35
CA THR A 578 -3.41 14.10 -16.00
C THR A 578 -4.79 13.66 -15.53
N VAL A 579 -4.83 13.09 -14.33
CA VAL A 579 -6.04 12.62 -13.69
C VAL A 579 -6.94 13.79 -13.30
N VAL A 580 -8.26 13.57 -13.36
CA VAL A 580 -9.26 14.53 -12.91
C VAL A 580 -9.99 13.99 -11.69
N GLN A 581 -10.30 14.85 -10.73
CA GLN A 581 -11.24 14.52 -9.66
C GLN A 581 -12.66 14.49 -10.24
N HIS A 582 -13.15 13.30 -10.56
CA HIS A 582 -14.45 13.11 -11.19
C HIS A 582 -15.62 13.22 -10.19
N ALA A 583 -16.78 13.61 -10.72
CA ALA A 583 -18.03 13.71 -9.98
C ALA A 583 -19.12 12.80 -10.59
N TYR A 584 -20.15 12.53 -9.80
CA TYR A 584 -21.35 11.85 -10.25
C TYR A 584 -22.58 12.47 -9.59
N LYS A 585 -23.75 12.27 -10.21
CA LYS A 585 -25.05 12.62 -9.64
C LYS A 585 -26.08 11.57 -10.08
N GLU A 586 -27.01 11.25 -9.19
CA GLU A 586 -28.05 10.26 -9.45
C GLU A 586 -29.41 10.95 -9.60
N LEU A 587 -30.26 10.35 -10.42
CA LEU A 587 -31.62 10.81 -10.71
C LEU A 587 -32.56 9.62 -10.92
N ALA A 588 -33.85 9.81 -10.68
CA ALA A 588 -34.85 8.82 -11.03
C ALA A 588 -35.30 9.03 -12.49
N LEU A 589 -35.24 7.98 -13.30
CA LEU A 589 -35.93 7.91 -14.59
C LEU A 589 -37.39 7.52 -14.38
N THR A 590 -37.65 6.66 -13.40
CA THR A 590 -38.99 6.27 -12.95
C THR A 590 -38.96 5.98 -11.45
N GLY A 591 -40.12 6.04 -10.80
CA GLY A 591 -40.23 5.73 -9.37
C GLY A 591 -39.48 6.71 -8.46
N ALA A 592 -39.17 6.26 -7.24
CA ALA A 592 -38.40 7.03 -6.28
C ALA A 592 -36.88 6.90 -6.56
N LEU A 593 -36.13 7.97 -6.28
CA LEU A 593 -34.67 7.93 -6.31
C LEU A 593 -34.14 7.01 -5.20
N LEU A 594 -33.44 5.95 -5.60
CA LEU A 594 -32.83 4.96 -4.72
C LEU A 594 -31.32 4.95 -4.97
N PRO A 595 -30.53 5.62 -4.12
CA PRO A 595 -29.10 5.73 -4.34
C PRO A 595 -28.39 4.39 -4.33
N ARG A 596 -27.36 4.24 -5.17
CA ARG A 596 -26.55 3.02 -5.16
C ARG A 596 -25.74 2.93 -3.87
N ARG A 597 -25.82 1.77 -3.22
CA ARG A 597 -25.08 1.47 -1.98
C ARG A 597 -23.56 1.73 -2.12
N THR A 598 -22.96 2.28 -1.07
CA THR A 598 -21.50 2.40 -0.94
C THR A 598 -20.94 1.10 -0.36
N VAL A 599 -20.14 0.39 -1.13
CA VAL A 599 -19.53 -0.90 -0.74
C VAL A 599 -18.04 -0.73 -0.43
N VAL A 600 -17.33 -0.01 -1.29
CA VAL A 600 -15.91 0.31 -1.18
C VAL A 600 -15.72 1.82 -1.37
N SER A 601 -14.53 2.33 -1.05
CA SER A 601 -14.22 3.76 -1.17
C SER A 601 -12.93 4.01 -1.93
N ASN A 602 -12.90 5.08 -2.72
CA ASN A 602 -11.70 5.61 -3.37
C ASN A 602 -10.53 5.80 -2.39
N ASP A 603 -10.78 6.33 -1.20
CA ASP A 603 -9.74 6.59 -0.20
C ASP A 603 -8.97 5.31 0.14
N LYS A 604 -9.70 4.24 0.47
CA LYS A 604 -9.11 2.92 0.72
C LYS A 604 -8.32 2.36 -0.47
N CYS A 605 -8.82 2.51 -1.70
CA CYS A 605 -8.08 2.09 -2.89
C CYS A 605 -6.77 2.89 -3.07
N ASN A 606 -6.84 4.20 -2.85
CA ASN A 606 -5.72 5.11 -3.05
C ASN A 606 -4.66 5.05 -1.94
N VAL A 607 -4.96 4.43 -0.79
CA VAL A 607 -3.93 4.04 0.19
C VAL A 607 -2.83 3.21 -0.50
N CYS A 608 -3.22 2.29 -1.38
CA CYS A 608 -2.29 1.46 -2.15
C CYS A 608 -1.99 2.02 -3.55
N HIS A 609 -2.94 2.65 -4.24
CA HIS A 609 -2.78 3.04 -5.65
C HIS A 609 -2.35 4.50 -5.87
N GLY A 610 -2.38 5.37 -4.86
CA GLY A 610 -2.10 6.80 -4.99
C GLY A 610 -3.20 7.53 -5.77
N ALA A 611 -3.29 7.24 -7.06
CA ALA A 611 -4.40 7.61 -7.94
C ALA A 611 -4.83 6.38 -8.75
N LEU A 612 -5.97 5.78 -8.38
CA LEU A 612 -6.51 4.60 -9.06
C LEU A 612 -6.58 4.80 -10.59
N GLY A 613 -6.13 3.78 -11.33
CA GLY A 613 -6.21 3.75 -12.80
C GLY A 613 -5.11 4.53 -13.53
N THR A 614 -4.02 4.96 -12.88
CA THR A 614 -2.93 5.70 -13.53
C THR A 614 -1.74 4.84 -13.95
N THR A 615 -0.91 4.45 -13.01
CA THR A 615 0.34 3.72 -13.20
C THR A 615 0.35 2.53 -12.25
N SER A 616 0.81 1.38 -12.75
CA SER A 616 1.00 0.18 -11.93
C SER A 616 2.25 -0.59 -12.35
N GLY A 617 2.62 -1.60 -11.57
CA GLY A 617 3.67 -2.54 -11.94
C GLY A 617 5.08 -1.94 -11.87
N SER A 618 5.37 -1.11 -10.88
CA SER A 618 6.71 -0.49 -10.71
C SER A 618 7.11 0.40 -11.89
N ASN A 619 6.19 1.21 -12.41
CA ASN A 619 6.36 2.08 -13.59
C ASN A 619 6.52 1.38 -14.94
N THR A 620 6.27 0.07 -15.03
CA THR A 620 6.30 -0.63 -16.33
C THR A 620 5.05 -0.39 -17.17
N LEU A 621 3.94 0.02 -16.54
CA LEU A 621 2.66 0.29 -17.19
C LEU A 621 2.26 1.75 -17.01
N ALA A 622 2.78 2.64 -17.86
CA ALA A 622 2.57 4.09 -17.80
C ALA A 622 1.12 4.57 -18.04
N ASN A 623 0.17 3.65 -18.26
CA ASN A 623 -1.25 3.93 -18.49
C ASN A 623 -2.13 2.73 -18.05
N ALA A 624 -1.82 2.14 -16.90
CA ALA A 624 -2.54 0.99 -16.39
C ALA A 624 -4.05 1.28 -16.24
N PHE A 625 -4.92 0.40 -16.72
CA PHE A 625 -6.39 0.54 -16.67
C PHE A 625 -6.94 1.86 -17.21
N HIS A 626 -7.09 1.95 -18.54
CA HIS A 626 -7.69 3.09 -19.23
C HIS A 626 -6.93 4.43 -19.07
N GLY A 627 -5.65 4.38 -18.69
CA GLY A 627 -4.74 5.53 -18.68
C GLY A 627 -5.15 6.68 -17.77
N GLY A 628 -5.89 6.41 -16.70
CA GLY A 628 -6.33 7.40 -15.71
C GLY A 628 -7.72 7.98 -15.96
N ALA A 629 -8.39 7.60 -17.06
CA ALA A 629 -9.71 8.13 -17.41
C ALA A 629 -10.81 7.75 -16.42
N ARG A 630 -10.60 6.66 -15.66
CA ARG A 630 -11.58 6.07 -14.76
C ARG A 630 -10.87 5.79 -13.44
N ASN A 631 -10.84 6.80 -12.59
CA ASN A 631 -10.10 6.80 -11.32
C ASN A 631 -11.03 6.83 -10.08
N THR A 632 -12.33 6.63 -10.27
CA THR A 632 -13.31 6.53 -9.17
C THR A 632 -14.08 5.21 -9.24
N VAL A 633 -14.42 4.69 -8.06
CA VAL A 633 -15.28 3.50 -7.93
C VAL A 633 -16.59 3.73 -8.68
N GLU A 634 -17.14 4.93 -8.60
CA GLU A 634 -18.38 5.32 -9.25
C GLU A 634 -18.29 5.33 -10.78
N ALA A 635 -17.13 5.65 -11.34
CA ALA A 635 -16.88 5.55 -12.78
C ALA A 635 -16.62 4.10 -13.21
N CYS A 636 -15.97 3.28 -12.38
CA CYS A 636 -15.68 1.89 -12.71
C CYS A 636 -16.96 1.06 -12.83
N VAL A 637 -17.85 1.14 -11.83
CA VAL A 637 -19.01 0.24 -11.69
C VAL A 637 -20.08 0.44 -12.76
N VAL A 638 -20.08 1.56 -13.49
CA VAL A 638 -21.04 1.78 -14.59
C VAL A 638 -20.63 1.05 -15.87
N CYS A 639 -19.36 0.68 -16.02
CA CYS A 639 -18.89 -0.12 -17.16
C CYS A 639 -18.55 -1.56 -16.75
N HIS A 640 -18.05 -1.73 -15.52
CA HIS A 640 -17.77 -3.02 -14.89
C HIS A 640 -18.99 -3.51 -14.11
N ASP A 641 -20.10 -3.66 -14.83
CA ASP A 641 -21.39 -4.06 -14.29
C ASP A 641 -21.66 -5.58 -14.46
N ALA A 642 -22.83 -6.03 -14.00
CA ALA A 642 -23.22 -7.45 -14.04
C ALA A 642 -23.30 -8.03 -15.47
N ASN A 643 -23.66 -7.20 -16.44
CA ASN A 643 -23.81 -7.56 -17.85
C ASN A 643 -22.48 -7.56 -18.62
N ARG A 644 -21.39 -7.12 -17.95
CA ARG A 644 -20.05 -7.00 -18.54
C ARG A 644 -19.30 -8.33 -18.55
N MET A 645 -19.59 -9.12 -19.56
CA MET A 645 -18.79 -10.30 -19.92
C MET A 645 -17.55 -9.89 -20.74
N SER A 646 -16.42 -10.54 -20.47
CA SER A 646 -15.19 -10.44 -21.26
C SER A 646 -15.21 -11.42 -22.44
N SER A 647 -14.37 -11.20 -23.45
CA SER A 647 -14.00 -12.24 -24.42
C SER A 647 -12.98 -13.25 -23.86
N THR A 648 -12.49 -13.01 -22.65
CA THR A 648 -11.51 -13.87 -21.98
C THR A 648 -12.16 -15.14 -21.47
N ILE A 649 -11.60 -16.30 -21.78
CA ILE A 649 -12.03 -17.60 -21.28
C ILE A 649 -11.45 -17.83 -19.87
N MET A 650 -12.28 -18.35 -18.96
CA MET A 650 -11.85 -18.73 -17.61
C MET A 650 -10.76 -19.79 -17.65
N THR A 651 -9.84 -19.72 -16.70
CA THR A 651 -8.66 -20.60 -16.61
C THR A 651 -8.90 -21.86 -15.77
N ASN A 652 -10.16 -22.13 -15.42
CA ASN A 652 -10.58 -23.25 -14.57
C ASN A 652 -11.00 -24.50 -15.36
N GLY A 653 -10.72 -24.54 -16.67
CA GLY A 653 -11.12 -25.63 -17.57
C GLY A 653 -12.56 -25.58 -18.07
N MET A 654 -13.38 -24.63 -17.61
CA MET A 654 -14.75 -24.47 -18.11
C MET A 654 -14.76 -23.62 -19.38
N ALA A 655 -15.64 -23.94 -20.32
CA ALA A 655 -15.89 -23.13 -21.52
C ALA A 655 -16.79 -21.92 -21.21
N LEU A 656 -16.44 -21.16 -20.18
CA LEU A 656 -17.11 -19.94 -19.74
C LEU A 656 -16.16 -18.75 -19.87
N ASN A 657 -16.71 -17.56 -20.07
CA ASN A 657 -15.93 -16.34 -20.09
C ASN A 657 -15.81 -15.70 -18.71
N GLU A 658 -14.70 -15.01 -18.47
CA GLU A 658 -14.58 -14.15 -17.30
C GLU A 658 -15.62 -13.03 -17.34
N SER A 659 -16.22 -12.76 -16.18
CA SER A 659 -17.04 -11.57 -15.99
C SER A 659 -16.19 -10.43 -15.46
N TYR A 660 -16.20 -9.30 -16.14
CA TYR A 660 -15.58 -8.06 -15.69
C TYR A 660 -16.53 -7.19 -14.86
N GLN A 661 -17.56 -7.80 -14.27
CA GLN A 661 -18.26 -7.20 -13.16
C GLN A 661 -17.26 -6.81 -12.07
N PHE A 662 -17.37 -5.58 -11.56
CA PHE A 662 -16.37 -4.94 -10.72
C PHE A 662 -15.94 -5.79 -9.53
N LYS A 663 -16.90 -6.37 -8.79
CA LYS A 663 -16.61 -7.23 -7.64
C LYS A 663 -15.81 -8.48 -8.02
N ARG A 664 -16.17 -9.15 -9.12
CA ARG A 664 -15.48 -10.37 -9.58
C ARG A 664 -14.08 -10.05 -10.08
N MET A 665 -13.93 -9.00 -10.87
CA MET A 665 -12.64 -8.54 -11.40
C MET A 665 -11.70 -8.13 -10.28
N ILE A 666 -12.13 -7.25 -9.36
CA ILE A 666 -11.27 -6.73 -8.29
C ILE A 666 -10.87 -7.85 -7.33
N HIS A 667 -11.80 -8.73 -6.94
CA HIS A 667 -11.46 -9.87 -6.10
C HIS A 667 -10.56 -10.88 -6.84
N GLY A 668 -10.82 -11.16 -8.13
CA GLY A 668 -10.01 -12.09 -8.92
C GLY A 668 -8.55 -11.64 -9.05
N ILE A 669 -8.33 -10.33 -9.21
CA ILE A 669 -6.99 -9.73 -9.28
C ILE A 669 -6.28 -9.78 -7.91
N HIS A 670 -6.91 -9.31 -6.84
CA HIS A 670 -6.25 -9.13 -5.53
C HIS A 670 -6.29 -10.37 -4.63
N GLY A 671 -7.25 -11.28 -4.85
CA GLY A 671 -7.38 -12.55 -4.15
C GLY A 671 -6.55 -13.69 -4.77
N ASN A 672 -5.65 -13.38 -5.70
CA ASN A 672 -5.06 -14.38 -6.58
C ASN A 672 -4.26 -15.47 -5.84
N SER A 673 -3.60 -15.18 -4.71
CA SER A 673 -2.90 -16.21 -3.93
C SER A 673 -3.82 -17.24 -3.26
N LYS A 674 -5.14 -16.99 -3.21
CA LYS A 674 -6.14 -17.96 -2.76
C LYS A 674 -6.79 -18.74 -3.89
N ARG A 675 -6.77 -18.21 -5.11
CA ARG A 675 -7.34 -18.88 -6.27
C ARG A 675 -6.54 -20.11 -6.65
N ILE A 676 -7.22 -21.15 -7.12
CA ILE A 676 -6.62 -22.31 -7.75
C ILE A 676 -6.18 -21.97 -9.17
N TYR A 677 -6.98 -21.19 -9.89
CA TYR A 677 -6.75 -20.81 -11.27
C TYR A 677 -6.49 -19.29 -11.39
N PRO A 678 -5.57 -18.84 -12.24
CA PRO A 678 -5.21 -17.42 -12.30
C PRO A 678 -6.32 -16.55 -12.92
N PHE A 679 -6.47 -15.29 -12.48
CA PHE A 679 -7.34 -14.33 -13.19
C PHE A 679 -6.57 -13.75 -14.38
N THR A 680 -7.20 -13.69 -15.55
CA THR A 680 -6.51 -13.26 -16.77
C THR A 680 -7.28 -12.25 -17.60
N HIS A 681 -6.57 -11.59 -18.49
CA HIS A 681 -7.12 -10.82 -19.60
C HIS A 681 -6.56 -11.34 -20.92
N GLY A 682 -7.43 -11.58 -21.91
CA GLY A 682 -7.04 -11.96 -23.26
C GLY A 682 -6.92 -13.48 -23.51
N ASN A 683 -7.03 -14.33 -22.48
CA ASN A 683 -7.00 -15.78 -22.67
C ASN A 683 -8.13 -16.26 -23.59
N LYS A 684 -7.79 -17.08 -24.59
CA LYS A 684 -8.72 -17.65 -25.58
C LYS A 684 -8.76 -19.18 -25.53
N VAL A 685 -8.05 -19.78 -24.59
CA VAL A 685 -7.89 -21.23 -24.49
C VAL A 685 -8.68 -21.75 -23.30
N VAL A 686 -9.50 -22.77 -23.54
CA VAL A 686 -10.16 -23.53 -22.48
C VAL A 686 -9.13 -24.49 -21.88
N GLY A 687 -8.91 -24.41 -20.58
CA GLY A 687 -7.96 -25.27 -19.89
C GLY A 687 -7.84 -24.90 -18.42
N ALA A 688 -7.33 -25.84 -17.62
CA ALA A 688 -7.10 -25.67 -16.20
C ALA A 688 -5.66 -25.16 -15.99
N PHE A 689 -5.44 -23.84 -16.09
CA PHE A 689 -4.09 -23.27 -16.02
C PHE A 689 -3.56 -23.21 -14.59
N CYS A 690 -2.27 -23.49 -14.42
CA CYS A 690 -1.64 -23.41 -13.10
C CYS A 690 -1.50 -21.95 -12.64
N ASN A 691 -1.90 -21.69 -11.40
CA ASN A 691 -1.74 -20.38 -10.77
C ASN A 691 -0.38 -20.28 -10.06
N PRO A 692 0.58 -19.48 -10.58
CA PRO A 692 1.91 -19.38 -9.98
C PRO A 692 1.90 -18.75 -8.58
N ALA A 693 0.88 -17.96 -8.22
CA ALA A 693 0.80 -17.33 -6.90
C ALA A 693 0.24 -18.27 -5.81
N ASN A 694 -0.30 -19.44 -6.18
CA ASN A 694 -0.81 -20.42 -5.23
C ASN A 694 0.06 -21.68 -5.27
N THR A 695 0.98 -21.79 -4.31
CA THR A 695 1.96 -22.88 -4.25
C THR A 695 1.45 -24.13 -3.52
N SER A 696 0.17 -24.17 -3.13
CA SER A 696 -0.41 -25.32 -2.43
C SER A 696 -0.47 -26.56 -3.32
N ASP A 697 -0.31 -27.74 -2.71
CA ASP A 697 -0.39 -29.03 -3.44
C ASP A 697 -1.77 -29.25 -4.08
N ILE A 698 -2.83 -28.73 -3.44
CA ILE A 698 -4.19 -28.75 -3.99
C ILE A 698 -4.25 -27.97 -5.31
N ALA A 699 -3.65 -26.78 -5.37
CA ALA A 699 -3.64 -25.97 -6.59
C ALA A 699 -2.82 -26.62 -7.71
N LYS A 700 -1.65 -27.15 -7.37
CA LYS A 700 -0.77 -27.87 -8.31
C LYS A 700 -1.44 -29.13 -8.88
N ALA A 701 -2.17 -29.87 -8.06
CA ALA A 701 -2.86 -31.08 -8.48
C ALA A 701 -4.12 -30.80 -9.33
N ALA A 702 -4.70 -29.60 -9.22
CA ALA A 702 -5.94 -29.23 -9.90
C ALA A 702 -5.75 -28.60 -11.29
N CYS A 703 -4.49 -28.32 -11.68
CA CYS A 703 -4.15 -27.68 -12.96
C CYS A 703 -3.38 -28.63 -13.89
N ASP A 704 -3.35 -28.28 -15.17
CA ASP A 704 -2.55 -28.91 -16.20
C ASP A 704 -1.25 -28.11 -16.40
N GLY A 705 -0.13 -28.68 -15.94
CA GLY A 705 1.19 -28.08 -16.04
C GLY A 705 1.77 -28.00 -17.45
N THR A 706 1.09 -28.57 -18.46
CA THR A 706 1.49 -28.46 -19.87
C THR A 706 0.95 -27.21 -20.55
N LEU A 707 -0.06 -26.56 -19.96
CA LEU A 707 -0.68 -25.37 -20.51
C LEU A 707 0.17 -24.12 -20.22
N THR A 708 0.41 -23.33 -21.27
CA THR A 708 1.11 -22.05 -21.19
C THR A 708 0.26 -20.94 -21.78
N PHE A 709 0.36 -19.75 -21.21
CA PHE A 709 -0.33 -18.58 -21.73
C PHE A 709 0.37 -18.06 -22.99
N ALA A 710 -0.42 -17.57 -23.95
CA ALA A 710 0.12 -16.77 -25.05
C ALA A 710 0.71 -15.45 -24.51
N THR A 711 1.64 -14.87 -25.25
CA THR A 711 2.40 -13.69 -24.80
C THR A 711 1.55 -12.43 -24.64
N ASP A 712 0.38 -12.37 -25.27
CA ASP A 712 -0.59 -11.27 -25.17
C ASP A 712 -1.60 -11.43 -24.01
N VAL A 713 -1.52 -12.54 -23.26
CA VAL A 713 -2.40 -12.78 -22.11
C VAL A 713 -1.80 -12.15 -20.86
N GLU A 714 -2.53 -11.21 -20.26
CA GLU A 714 -2.17 -10.70 -18.94
C GLU A 714 -2.58 -11.73 -17.88
N ASN A 715 -1.60 -12.22 -17.12
CA ASN A 715 -1.81 -13.12 -16.01
C ASN A 715 -1.65 -12.37 -14.68
N TYR A 716 -2.76 -11.95 -14.07
CA TYR A 716 -2.70 -11.17 -12.83
C TYR A 716 -2.04 -11.90 -11.66
N ALA A 717 -1.92 -13.23 -11.74
CA ALA A 717 -1.13 -14.00 -10.78
C ALA A 717 0.37 -13.73 -10.80
N ALA A 718 0.90 -13.36 -11.96
CA ALA A 718 2.28 -12.97 -12.15
C ALA A 718 2.46 -11.45 -12.05
N GLU A 719 1.38 -10.68 -12.15
CA GLU A 719 1.43 -9.21 -12.12
C GLU A 719 1.20 -8.61 -10.72
N VAL A 720 0.41 -9.28 -9.86
CA VAL A 720 -0.07 -8.70 -8.61
C VAL A 720 0.39 -9.51 -7.40
N ALA A 721 1.38 -8.96 -6.71
CA ALA A 721 1.76 -9.39 -5.37
C ALA A 721 0.98 -8.56 -4.33
N TYR A 722 -0.21 -9.03 -3.93
CA TYR A 722 -1.05 -8.32 -2.96
C TYR A 722 -0.34 -8.19 -1.59
N PRO A 723 -0.11 -6.96 -1.07
CA PRO A 723 0.80 -6.74 0.06
C PRO A 723 0.19 -7.01 1.45
N ASP A 724 -1.13 -7.06 1.58
CA ASP A 724 -1.83 -7.36 2.82
C ASP A 724 -2.24 -8.85 2.87
N ALA A 725 -2.72 -9.32 4.02
CA ALA A 725 -3.40 -10.59 4.11
C ALA A 725 -4.65 -10.57 3.21
N THR A 726 -4.77 -11.55 2.31
CA THR A 726 -5.96 -11.72 1.43
C THR A 726 -7.27 -11.98 2.18
N LEU A 727 -7.24 -11.99 3.51
CA LEU A 727 -8.40 -12.12 4.38
C LEU A 727 -8.87 -10.75 4.90
N ASN A 728 -8.13 -9.65 4.70
CA ASN A 728 -8.51 -8.34 5.22
C ASN A 728 -9.58 -7.65 4.36
N CYS A 729 -10.87 -7.98 4.56
CA CYS A 729 -11.98 -7.37 3.84
C CYS A 729 -12.01 -5.83 4.01
N ASN A 730 -11.64 -5.36 5.20
CA ASN A 730 -11.59 -3.94 5.54
C ASN A 730 -10.48 -3.16 4.81
N ALA A 731 -9.58 -3.82 4.08
CA ALA A 731 -8.65 -3.13 3.18
C ALA A 731 -9.39 -2.31 2.11
N CYS A 732 -10.55 -2.79 1.63
CA CYS A 732 -11.33 -2.10 0.59
C CYS A 732 -12.75 -1.73 1.05
N HIS A 733 -13.40 -2.59 1.83
CA HIS A 733 -14.81 -2.42 2.17
C HIS A 733 -15.04 -1.34 3.23
N VAL A 734 -16.16 -0.62 3.12
CA VAL A 734 -16.63 0.35 4.11
C VAL A 734 -17.97 -0.10 4.71
N ASN A 735 -18.36 0.46 5.85
CA ASN A 735 -19.67 0.24 6.47
C ASN A 735 -20.02 -1.25 6.69
N ASN A 736 -19.02 -2.09 6.93
CA ASN A 736 -19.18 -3.55 7.03
C ASN A 736 -19.88 -4.21 5.84
N SER A 737 -19.77 -3.60 4.64
CA SER A 737 -20.47 -4.06 3.43
C SER A 737 -20.06 -5.46 2.95
N TYR A 738 -18.92 -5.98 3.42
CA TYR A 738 -18.46 -7.35 3.13
C TYR A 738 -19.27 -8.44 3.85
N LYS A 739 -20.04 -8.09 4.89
CA LYS A 739 -20.77 -9.07 5.71
C LYS A 739 -21.89 -9.78 4.94
N THR A 740 -22.48 -9.11 3.95
CA THR A 740 -23.56 -9.67 3.15
C THR A 740 -23.55 -9.04 1.77
N ASP A 741 -23.51 -9.86 0.72
CA ASP A 741 -23.74 -9.37 -0.64
C ASP A 741 -25.24 -9.18 -0.89
N MET A 742 -25.61 -7.94 -1.19
CA MET A 742 -26.98 -7.49 -1.51
C MET A 742 -27.23 -7.35 -3.02
N GLY A 743 -26.32 -7.87 -3.85
CA GLY A 743 -26.44 -7.83 -5.30
C GLY A 743 -27.67 -8.56 -5.81
N THR A 744 -28.37 -7.96 -6.77
CA THR A 744 -29.59 -8.53 -7.35
C THR A 744 -29.37 -9.20 -8.70
N LEU A 745 -28.25 -8.91 -9.38
CA LEU A 745 -27.93 -9.41 -10.72
C LEU A 745 -26.75 -10.37 -10.70
N GLY A 746 -26.82 -11.39 -11.56
CA GLY A 746 -25.77 -12.39 -11.73
C GLY A 746 -24.66 -11.85 -12.63
N ALA A 747 -23.45 -12.37 -12.46
CA ALA A 747 -22.32 -12.01 -13.30
C ALA A 747 -22.39 -12.77 -14.62
N VAL A 748 -22.54 -12.08 -15.76
CA VAL A 748 -22.64 -12.73 -17.06
C VAL A 748 -21.32 -13.36 -17.46
N VAL A 749 -21.38 -14.65 -17.81
CA VAL A 749 -20.23 -15.49 -18.18
C VAL A 749 -20.42 -16.21 -19.51
N GLN A 750 -21.63 -16.25 -20.07
CA GLN A 750 -21.88 -16.75 -21.42
C GLN A 750 -23.04 -16.01 -22.10
N LYS A 751 -22.83 -15.61 -23.36
CA LYS A 751 -23.82 -15.00 -24.25
C LYS A 751 -23.91 -15.90 -25.48
N ASP A 752 -25.04 -16.58 -25.65
CA ASP A 752 -25.22 -17.46 -26.80
C ASP A 752 -25.32 -16.63 -28.09
N ALA A 753 -24.84 -17.18 -29.21
CA ALA A 753 -24.76 -16.47 -30.48
C ALA A 753 -26.14 -15.95 -30.92
N GLY A 754 -26.23 -14.67 -31.28
CA GLY A 754 -27.47 -14.02 -31.69
C GLY A 754 -28.42 -13.64 -30.54
N VAL A 755 -28.10 -13.96 -29.29
CA VAL A 755 -28.93 -13.60 -28.13
C VAL A 755 -28.55 -12.22 -27.61
N THR A 756 -29.41 -11.23 -27.88
CA THR A 756 -29.22 -9.84 -27.43
C THR A 756 -29.95 -9.51 -26.14
N ASP A 757 -30.93 -10.32 -25.73
CA ASP A 757 -31.68 -10.14 -24.48
C ASP A 757 -30.83 -10.49 -23.26
N PRO A 758 -30.53 -9.52 -22.37
CA PRO A 758 -29.78 -9.77 -21.15
C PRO A 758 -30.40 -10.83 -20.22
N ASN A 759 -31.73 -10.97 -20.23
CA ASN A 759 -32.44 -11.95 -19.40
C ASN A 759 -32.14 -13.41 -19.79
N LEU A 760 -31.66 -13.63 -21.02
CA LEU A 760 -31.34 -14.96 -21.56
C LEU A 760 -29.86 -15.30 -21.43
N TRP A 761 -29.00 -14.36 -21.05
CA TRP A 761 -27.57 -14.63 -20.87
C TRP A 761 -27.31 -15.47 -19.63
N LYS A 762 -26.31 -16.37 -19.72
CA LYS A 762 -25.95 -17.27 -18.63
C LYS A 762 -25.04 -16.57 -17.63
N VAL A 763 -25.30 -16.82 -16.35
CA VAL A 763 -24.68 -16.07 -15.26
C VAL A 763 -24.14 -16.97 -14.16
N ILE A 764 -23.24 -16.42 -13.36
CA ILE A 764 -23.01 -16.87 -11.99
C ILE A 764 -23.95 -16.04 -11.09
N SER A 765 -24.70 -16.67 -10.20
CA SER A 765 -25.66 -15.95 -9.33
C SER A 765 -24.97 -14.92 -8.43
N PRO A 766 -25.68 -13.90 -7.90
CA PRO A 766 -25.06 -12.72 -7.31
C PRO A 766 -24.02 -13.02 -6.20
N LYS A 767 -24.38 -13.77 -5.16
CA LYS A 767 -23.48 -14.11 -4.04
C LYS A 767 -22.44 -15.13 -4.48
N ALA A 768 -22.83 -16.13 -5.28
CA ALA A 768 -21.89 -17.08 -5.88
C ALA A 768 -20.76 -16.37 -6.65
N ALA A 769 -21.07 -15.33 -7.42
CA ALA A 769 -20.09 -14.57 -8.19
C ALA A 769 -19.06 -13.86 -7.29
N THR A 770 -19.48 -13.41 -6.10
CA THR A 770 -18.63 -12.76 -5.09
C THR A 770 -17.68 -13.74 -4.40
N CYS A 771 -18.16 -14.94 -4.06
CA CYS A 771 -17.34 -15.92 -3.34
C CYS A 771 -16.37 -16.65 -4.28
N THR A 772 -16.86 -17.03 -5.46
CA THR A 772 -16.08 -17.81 -6.46
C THR A 772 -15.06 -16.97 -7.22
N SER A 773 -15.00 -15.65 -7.00
CA SER A 773 -13.91 -14.83 -7.53
C SER A 773 -12.57 -15.12 -6.84
N CYS A 774 -12.59 -15.59 -5.59
CA CYS A 774 -11.41 -16.01 -4.84
C CYS A 774 -11.40 -17.51 -4.55
N HIS A 775 -12.57 -18.11 -4.33
CA HIS A 775 -12.75 -19.54 -4.03
C HIS A 775 -13.25 -20.29 -5.26
N ASP A 776 -12.34 -20.59 -6.19
CA ASP A 776 -12.66 -21.12 -7.52
C ASP A 776 -12.29 -22.60 -7.71
N SER A 777 -12.04 -23.32 -6.61
CA SER A 777 -11.83 -24.77 -6.68
C SER A 777 -13.12 -25.49 -7.10
N ASN A 778 -12.98 -26.66 -7.74
CA ASN A 778 -14.13 -27.49 -8.10
C ASN A 778 -15.01 -27.84 -6.88
N ALA A 779 -14.39 -28.06 -5.71
CA ALA A 779 -15.10 -28.32 -4.47
C ALA A 779 -15.88 -27.09 -3.97
N ALA A 780 -15.32 -25.89 -4.09
CA ALA A 780 -15.99 -24.65 -3.71
C ALA A 780 -17.16 -24.35 -4.65
N ILE A 781 -16.98 -24.49 -5.96
CA ILE A 781 -18.05 -24.31 -6.95
C ILE A 781 -19.17 -25.33 -6.70
N ALA A 782 -18.84 -26.61 -6.49
CA ALA A 782 -19.81 -27.65 -6.17
C ALA A 782 -20.53 -27.45 -4.82
N HIS A 783 -19.89 -26.79 -3.86
CA HIS A 783 -20.55 -26.37 -2.62
C HIS A 783 -21.56 -25.26 -2.91
N VAL A 784 -21.13 -24.20 -3.61
CA VAL A 784 -21.96 -23.03 -3.91
C VAL A 784 -23.24 -23.40 -4.66
N THR A 785 -23.16 -24.26 -5.67
CA THR A 785 -24.32 -24.63 -6.51
C THR A 785 -25.32 -25.57 -5.85
N LYS A 786 -25.05 -26.08 -4.64
CA LYS A 786 -25.97 -26.93 -3.88
C LYS A 786 -26.98 -26.17 -3.03
N PHE A 787 -26.75 -24.88 -2.77
CA PHE A 787 -27.61 -24.08 -1.90
C PHE A 787 -28.53 -23.20 -2.74
N GLY A 788 -29.81 -23.12 -2.34
CA GLY A 788 -30.95 -22.69 -3.14
C GLY A 788 -30.67 -21.61 -4.19
N GLY A 789 -31.25 -21.71 -5.38
CA GLY A 789 -31.14 -20.68 -6.42
C GLY A 789 -29.76 -20.50 -7.07
N ALA A 790 -28.66 -20.80 -6.37
CA ALA A 790 -27.29 -20.54 -6.82
C ALA A 790 -26.95 -21.31 -8.10
N THR A 791 -26.09 -20.72 -8.93
CA THR A 791 -25.70 -21.26 -10.24
C THR A 791 -24.30 -20.77 -10.62
N PHE A 792 -23.64 -21.54 -11.48
CA PHE A 792 -22.36 -21.17 -12.06
C PHE A 792 -22.37 -21.44 -13.56
N GLY A 793 -22.92 -20.49 -14.33
CA GLY A 793 -22.90 -20.52 -15.79
C GLY A 793 -23.91 -21.47 -16.45
N ASP A 794 -24.80 -22.11 -15.69
CA ASP A 794 -25.81 -23.05 -16.19
C ASP A 794 -27.23 -22.49 -16.26
N LYS A 795 -27.51 -21.34 -15.62
CA LYS A 795 -28.82 -20.66 -15.67
C LYS A 795 -28.72 -19.26 -16.25
N SER A 796 -29.84 -18.81 -16.83
CA SER A 796 -29.96 -17.45 -17.36
C SER A 796 -30.18 -16.40 -16.27
N GLN A 797 -29.97 -15.12 -16.61
CA GLN A 797 -30.20 -13.99 -15.72
C GLN A 797 -31.66 -13.92 -15.20
N ALA A 798 -32.66 -14.29 -16.01
CA ALA A 798 -34.04 -14.39 -15.55
C ALA A 798 -34.27 -15.58 -14.61
N ALA A 799 -33.60 -16.71 -14.85
CA ALA A 799 -33.76 -17.93 -14.05
C ALA A 799 -33.14 -17.85 -12.64
N VAL A 800 -32.28 -16.86 -12.37
CA VAL A 800 -31.69 -16.63 -11.03
C VAL A 800 -32.49 -15.66 -10.16
N ALA A 801 -33.61 -15.11 -10.66
CA ALA A 801 -34.44 -14.20 -9.88
C ALA A 801 -35.13 -14.89 -8.69
N MET A 802 -35.52 -16.17 -8.83
CA MET A 802 -36.14 -17.00 -7.80
C MET A 802 -35.90 -18.50 -8.06
N PRO A 803 -35.72 -19.35 -7.02
CA PRO A 803 -35.55 -18.98 -5.60
C PRO A 803 -34.20 -18.27 -5.36
N ARG A 804 -34.11 -17.46 -4.29
CA ARG A 804 -32.88 -16.75 -3.92
C ARG A 804 -31.84 -17.68 -3.31
N GLU A 805 -30.58 -17.23 -3.35
CA GLU A 805 -29.45 -17.84 -2.65
C GLU A 805 -29.68 -17.92 -1.13
N SER A 806 -29.48 -19.11 -0.56
CA SER A 806 -29.59 -19.39 0.90
C SER A 806 -28.24 -19.28 1.62
N CYS A 807 -27.28 -18.51 1.07
CA CYS A 807 -25.94 -18.37 1.65
C CYS A 807 -25.95 -17.71 3.03
N ASP A 808 -26.89 -16.79 3.25
CA ASP A 808 -26.94 -15.96 4.46
C ASP A 808 -27.26 -16.78 5.72
N ASP A 809 -27.93 -17.93 5.57
CA ASP A 809 -28.26 -18.84 6.67
C ASP A 809 -26.99 -19.34 7.40
N CYS A 810 -25.87 -19.40 6.70
CA CYS A 810 -24.58 -19.87 7.24
C CYS A 810 -23.50 -18.78 7.27
N HIS A 811 -23.50 -17.87 6.30
CA HIS A 811 -22.39 -16.94 6.04
C HIS A 811 -22.67 -15.49 6.42
N ALA A 812 -23.90 -15.12 6.77
CA ALA A 812 -24.17 -13.80 7.35
C ALA A 812 -23.52 -13.68 8.74
N SER A 813 -23.29 -12.45 9.19
CA SER A 813 -22.72 -12.17 10.52
C SER A 813 -23.55 -12.84 11.62
N GLY A 814 -22.88 -13.56 12.53
CA GLY A 814 -23.53 -14.40 13.55
C GLY A 814 -23.90 -15.82 13.11
N GLY A 815 -23.81 -16.13 11.81
CA GLY A 815 -23.96 -17.49 11.29
C GLY A 815 -22.77 -18.41 11.62
N VAL A 816 -22.94 -19.72 11.42
CA VAL A 816 -21.96 -20.76 11.80
C VAL A 816 -20.59 -20.60 11.13
N LYS A 817 -20.55 -19.99 9.95
CA LYS A 817 -19.34 -19.72 9.15
C LYS A 817 -19.42 -18.33 8.54
N SER A 818 -19.78 -17.35 9.36
CA SER A 818 -19.94 -15.98 8.93
C SER A 818 -18.66 -15.43 8.28
N VAL A 819 -18.82 -14.55 7.28
CA VAL A 819 -17.68 -13.96 6.53
C VAL A 819 -16.68 -13.29 7.46
N ASP A 820 -17.16 -12.53 8.46
CA ASP A 820 -16.34 -11.87 9.47
C ASP A 820 -15.54 -12.86 10.33
N THR A 821 -16.13 -13.99 10.71
CA THR A 821 -15.45 -15.01 11.51
C THR A 821 -14.36 -15.73 10.70
N VAL A 822 -14.70 -16.20 9.50
CA VAL A 822 -13.79 -17.05 8.71
C VAL A 822 -12.66 -16.28 8.02
N HIS A 823 -12.82 -14.96 7.84
CA HIS A 823 -11.77 -14.08 7.35
C HIS A 823 -11.03 -13.33 8.46
N GLY A 824 -11.25 -13.70 9.73
CA GLY A 824 -10.55 -13.12 10.87
C GLY A 824 -10.75 -11.60 10.99
N GLN A 825 -11.89 -11.09 10.53
CA GLN A 825 -12.24 -9.68 10.66
C GLN A 825 -12.58 -9.41 12.12
N LYS A 826 -11.83 -8.50 12.76
CA LYS A 826 -12.06 -8.09 14.15
C LYS A 826 -12.87 -6.80 14.20
#